data_AF-A0A1V9USF4-F1
#
_entry.id   AF-A0A1V9USF4-F1
#
_cell.length_a   1.000
_cell.length_b   1.000
_cell.length_c   1.000
_cell.angle_alpha   90.00
_cell.angle_beta   90.00
_cell.angle_gamma   90.00
#
_symmetry.space_group_name_H-M   'P 1'
#
loop_
_entity.id
_entity.type
_entity.pdbx_description
1 polymer ?
#
loop_
_entity_poly.entity_id
_entity_poly.type
_entity_poly.pdbx_seq_one_letter_code
_entity_poly.pdbx_strand_id
1 'polypeptide(L)'
;MADIDARLREDVHLLGELLGNTIRDQHGADFLEKIERIRKSAKAGRHGTTQSTEQLSSNLESLGEDELLPVARAFNQFLNLANIAEQYQLIHRRDDSKPQPFESRVLPELLERLKQSGQSSEALARQLGKLEIELVLTAHPTEVARRTLIQKYDAIAAQLAALDHRDLNRHEREQITERLQRLIAEAWHTEEIRRIRPTPVDEAKWGFAVIENSLWQAIPNYLRKADKALQDATGLHLPLEAAPIRFASWMGGDRDGNPNVTAAVTREVLLLARWMAADLYLRDVDQLAAELSMQRASPALMAVAGDSAEPYRNVLKKLRERLRATRNWAHASLSVTQLAPEGVLHNNRDLLDPLQLCFQSLHECGMGVIADGPLLDCLRRAVTFGLFLVKLDVRQDSTRHSSAMTEITDYLGLGRYEEWDEETRIEFLLKELGNKRPLLPAHFKPAADTAEVLATCREVAAAPAASLGSYVISMAGAASDVLAVQLLLKEAGLQRPMRVVPLFETLADLDNAGPVIGHLLSLPGYRLRLHGPQEVMIGYSDSAKDAGTTAAAWAQYRAQEKLVEICRAQQVELLLFHGRGGTVGRGGGPAHAAILSQPPGSVAGRFRTTEQGEMIRFKFGLPDIAEQNLNLYLAAVLEATLQPPPMPEPAWRQMMDELAADGVSAYRAVVRENPEFVDYFRQATPEQELGRLPLGSRPAKRREGGVESLRAIPWIFAWTQTRLMLPAWLGWEDALSKALERGQGDLLGQMREQWPFFRTRIDMLEMVLAKADSDIAQLYDERLVEPGLQHLGAHLRDLLSQACNVVLGLTGQSQLLAHSPETLEFISLRNTYLDPLHLLQAELLARSRSQEVSLDSPLVQALLVSVAGIAAGLRNTG
;
A
#
# COMPACT_ATOMS: atom_id res chain seq x y z
N MET A 1 -2.65 27.85 -16.43
CA MET A 1 -2.69 27.29 -15.05
C MET A 1 -4.06 26.71 -14.85
N ALA A 2 -4.17 25.53 -14.25
CA ALA A 2 -5.45 25.02 -13.78
C ALA A 2 -6.04 26.04 -12.77
N ASP A 3 -7.33 26.36 -12.89
CA ASP A 3 -8.00 27.23 -11.92
C ASP A 3 -8.21 26.43 -10.64
N ILE A 4 -7.49 26.80 -9.57
CA ILE A 4 -7.57 26.11 -8.28
C ILE A 4 -8.94 26.41 -7.65
N ASP A 5 -9.66 25.40 -7.18
CA ASP A 5 -10.94 25.55 -6.48
C ASP A 5 -10.82 26.60 -5.36
N ALA A 6 -11.78 27.53 -5.33
CA ALA A 6 -11.74 28.67 -4.43
C ALA A 6 -11.66 28.25 -2.94
N ARG A 7 -12.32 27.15 -2.56
CA ARG A 7 -12.33 26.65 -1.18
C ARG A 7 -10.99 26.05 -0.80
N LEU A 8 -10.42 25.22 -1.68
CA LEU A 8 -9.07 24.67 -1.47
C LEU A 8 -8.05 25.79 -1.30
N ARG A 9 -8.16 26.85 -2.11
CA ARG A 9 -7.32 28.04 -2.00
C ARG A 9 -7.50 28.78 -0.67
N GLU A 10 -8.73 28.91 -0.18
CA GLU A 10 -9.06 29.52 1.11
C GLU A 10 -8.49 28.71 2.28
N ASP A 11 -8.66 27.39 2.29
CA ASP A 11 -8.13 26.51 3.34
C ASP A 11 -6.59 26.52 3.37
N VAL A 12 -5.95 26.44 2.21
CA VAL A 12 -4.48 26.53 2.10
C VAL A 12 -3.98 27.88 2.59
N HIS A 13 -4.68 28.97 2.25
CA HIS A 13 -4.34 30.32 2.71
C HIS A 13 -4.48 30.43 4.23
N LEU A 14 -5.60 29.99 4.80
CA LEU A 14 -5.85 30.00 6.24
C LEU A 14 -4.75 29.24 6.99
N LEU A 15 -4.50 27.99 6.62
CA LEU A 15 -3.48 27.16 7.29
C LEU A 15 -2.08 27.76 7.13
N GLY A 16 -1.77 28.31 5.97
CA GLY A 16 -0.49 28.99 5.70
C GLY A 16 -0.31 30.26 6.54
N GLU A 17 -1.37 31.06 6.71
CA GLU A 17 -1.36 32.26 7.56
C GLU A 17 -1.14 31.91 9.03
N LEU A 18 -1.85 30.89 9.54
CA LEU A 18 -1.71 30.42 10.91
C LEU A 18 -0.29 29.90 11.20
N LEU A 19 0.30 29.12 10.27
CA LEU A 19 1.69 28.68 10.36
C LEU A 19 2.67 29.86 10.29
N GLY A 20 2.45 30.80 9.37
CA GLY A 20 3.28 32.00 9.26
C GLY A 20 3.29 32.83 10.55
N ASN A 21 2.13 32.97 11.18
CA ASN A 21 2.00 33.63 12.49
C ASN A 21 2.81 32.88 13.56
N THR A 22 2.71 31.55 13.63
CA THR A 22 3.52 30.73 14.56
C THR A 22 5.03 30.93 14.34
N ILE A 23 5.48 30.90 13.08
CA ILE A 23 6.90 31.09 12.74
C ILE A 23 7.37 32.49 13.14
N ARG A 24 6.57 33.52 12.86
CA ARG A 24 6.86 34.91 13.24
C ARG A 24 7.01 35.06 14.76
N ASP A 25 6.14 34.43 15.52
CA ASP A 25 6.16 34.53 16.99
C ASP A 25 7.41 33.86 17.58
N GLN A 26 7.93 32.80 16.97
CA GLN A 26 9.15 32.13 17.43
C GLN A 26 10.45 32.75 16.91
N HIS A 27 10.53 33.03 15.60
CA HIS A 27 11.78 33.38 14.91
C HIS A 27 11.84 34.85 14.45
N GLY A 28 10.77 35.63 14.66
CA GLY A 28 10.67 37.02 14.25
C GLY A 28 10.17 37.22 12.81
N ALA A 29 9.83 38.47 12.49
CA ALA A 29 9.28 38.84 11.19
C ALA A 29 10.30 38.68 10.05
N ASP A 30 11.57 39.02 10.28
CA ASP A 30 12.65 38.94 9.28
C ASP A 30 12.87 37.51 8.77
N PHE A 31 12.74 36.51 9.66
CA PHE A 31 12.86 35.10 9.30
C PHE A 31 11.69 34.63 8.42
N LEU A 32 10.47 35.03 8.76
CA LEU A 32 9.30 34.76 7.93
C LEU A 32 9.43 35.43 6.55
N GLU A 33 9.89 36.67 6.50
CA GLU A 33 10.13 37.38 5.24
C GLU A 33 11.18 36.67 4.37
N LYS A 34 12.23 36.10 5.00
CA LYS A 34 13.22 35.26 4.30
C LYS A 34 12.57 34.01 3.68
N ILE A 35 11.71 33.29 4.42
CA ILE A 35 10.97 32.13 3.89
C ILE A 35 10.08 32.55 2.71
N GLU A 36 9.35 33.65 2.86
CA GLU A 36 8.49 34.21 1.82
C GLU A 36 9.27 34.63 0.56
N ARG A 37 10.47 35.19 0.74
CA ARG A 37 11.37 35.52 -0.37
C ARG A 37 11.81 34.27 -1.12
N ILE A 38 12.26 33.23 -0.41
CA ILE A 38 12.64 31.95 -1.01
C ILE A 38 11.46 31.33 -1.78
N ARG A 39 10.25 31.33 -1.19
CA ARG A 39 9.03 30.84 -1.86
C ARG A 39 8.71 31.61 -3.14
N LYS A 40 8.75 32.94 -3.09
CA LYS A 40 8.47 33.81 -4.25
C LYS A 40 9.51 33.62 -5.35
N SER A 41 10.79 33.54 -4.99
CA SER A 41 11.89 33.28 -5.93
C SER A 41 11.77 31.91 -6.59
N ALA A 42 11.41 30.86 -5.84
CA ALA A 42 11.17 29.53 -6.41
C ALA A 42 10.00 29.53 -7.40
N LYS A 43 8.89 30.20 -7.05
CA LYS A 43 7.74 30.38 -7.95
C LYS A 43 8.09 31.18 -9.20
N ALA A 44 8.92 32.22 -9.09
CA ALA A 44 9.39 33.01 -10.23
C ALA A 44 10.36 32.22 -11.13
N GLY A 45 11.22 31.39 -10.54
CA GLY A 45 12.14 30.49 -11.25
C GLY A 45 11.43 29.56 -12.24
N ARG A 46 10.27 29.00 -11.85
CA ARG A 46 9.39 28.22 -12.75
C ARG A 46 8.89 28.98 -13.98
N HIS A 47 8.92 30.30 -13.97
CA HIS A 47 8.52 31.14 -15.10
C HIS A 47 9.68 31.54 -16.01
N GLY A 48 10.86 30.94 -15.83
CA GLY A 48 11.97 31.01 -16.79
C GLY A 48 12.88 32.23 -16.66
N THR A 49 12.88 32.95 -15.54
CA THR A 49 13.83 34.05 -15.32
C THR A 49 15.15 33.54 -14.74
N THR A 50 16.20 33.41 -15.56
CA THR A 50 17.55 32.94 -15.17
C THR A 50 18.12 33.69 -13.96
N GLN A 51 17.85 35.00 -13.90
CA GLN A 51 18.25 35.88 -12.80
C GLN A 51 17.62 35.52 -11.44
N SER A 52 16.42 34.91 -11.45
CA SER A 52 15.72 34.50 -10.23
C SER A 52 16.29 33.19 -9.64
N THR A 53 16.82 32.31 -10.48
CA THR A 53 17.47 31.05 -10.07
C THR A 53 18.81 31.33 -9.40
N GLU A 54 19.63 32.22 -9.95
CA GLU A 54 20.90 32.64 -9.32
C GLU A 54 20.67 33.33 -7.97
N GLN A 55 19.67 34.22 -7.89
CA GLN A 55 19.28 34.85 -6.62
C GLN A 55 18.81 33.83 -5.58
N LEU A 56 18.12 32.77 -6.01
CA LEU A 56 17.62 31.72 -5.14
C LEU A 56 18.76 30.83 -4.60
N SER A 57 19.69 30.43 -5.47
CA SER A 57 20.90 29.71 -5.07
C SER A 57 21.74 30.54 -4.09
N SER A 58 21.98 31.83 -4.39
CA SER A 58 22.71 32.73 -3.48
C SER A 58 22.02 32.88 -2.12
N ASN A 59 20.68 32.97 -2.09
CA ASN A 59 19.92 33.04 -0.85
C ASN A 59 20.08 31.77 0.00
N LEU A 60 20.07 30.59 -0.63
CA LEU A 60 20.25 29.30 0.06
C LEU A 60 21.70 29.10 0.51
N GLU A 61 22.68 29.48 -0.32
CA GLU A 61 24.11 29.46 0.04
C GLU A 61 24.39 30.33 1.26
N SER A 62 23.72 31.49 1.37
CA SER A 62 23.87 32.42 2.49
C SER A 62 23.22 31.97 3.81
N LEU A 63 22.46 30.86 3.82
CA LEU A 63 21.85 30.34 5.05
C LEU A 63 22.94 29.81 6.00
N GLY A 64 22.95 30.35 7.22
CA GLY A 64 23.76 29.82 8.31
C GLY A 64 23.28 28.42 8.72
N GLU A 65 24.15 27.64 9.36
CA GLU A 65 23.80 26.26 9.78
C GLU A 65 22.57 26.20 10.69
N ASP A 66 22.42 27.19 11.58
CA ASP A 66 21.28 27.29 12.51
C ASP A 66 19.95 27.61 11.80
N GLU A 67 19.99 28.09 10.55
CA GLU A 67 18.80 28.42 9.76
C GLU A 67 18.35 27.27 8.85
N LEU A 68 19.24 26.34 8.51
CA LEU A 68 18.95 25.25 7.55
C LEU A 68 17.75 24.41 7.98
N LEU A 69 17.75 23.95 9.24
CA LEU A 69 16.69 23.10 9.76
C LEU A 69 15.36 23.86 9.89
N PRO A 70 15.28 25.05 10.53
CA PRO A 70 14.05 25.83 10.56
C PRO A 70 13.45 26.13 9.17
N VAL A 71 14.28 26.44 8.17
CA VAL A 71 13.81 26.68 6.79
C VAL A 71 13.26 25.40 6.16
N ALA A 72 13.97 24.27 6.27
CA ALA A 72 13.48 22.98 5.77
C ALA A 72 12.13 22.60 6.39
N ARG A 73 12.02 22.78 7.71
CA ARG A 73 10.79 22.50 8.47
C ARG A 73 9.64 23.40 8.05
N ALA A 74 9.89 24.68 7.80
CA ALA A 74 8.85 25.60 7.35
C ALA A 74 8.22 25.11 6.03
N PHE A 75 9.03 24.83 5.01
CA PHE A 75 8.51 24.34 3.73
C PHE A 75 7.83 22.97 3.84
N ASN A 76 8.39 22.06 4.64
CA ASN A 76 7.76 20.77 4.91
C ASN A 76 6.38 20.93 5.58
N GLN A 77 6.24 21.82 6.57
CA GLN A 77 4.96 22.06 7.24
C GLN A 77 3.95 22.76 6.31
N PHE A 78 4.36 23.73 5.50
CA PHE A 78 3.48 24.30 4.48
C PHE A 78 2.95 23.23 3.52
N LEU A 79 3.81 22.31 3.07
CA LEU A 79 3.41 21.19 2.21
C LEU A 79 2.46 20.22 2.93
N ASN A 80 2.72 19.88 4.19
CA ASN A 80 1.84 19.01 4.98
C ASN A 80 0.45 19.64 5.18
N LEU A 81 0.38 20.94 5.46
CA LEU A 81 -0.89 21.66 5.59
C LEU A 81 -1.63 21.74 4.25
N ALA A 82 -0.92 21.97 3.14
CA ALA A 82 -1.53 21.93 1.80
C ALA A 82 -2.09 20.54 1.47
N ASN A 83 -1.36 19.47 1.82
CA ASN A 83 -1.84 18.09 1.67
C ASN A 83 -3.09 17.82 2.51
N ILE A 84 -3.20 18.36 3.74
CA ILE A 84 -4.38 18.20 4.59
C ILE A 84 -5.59 18.93 3.99
N ALA A 85 -5.40 20.15 3.50
CA ALA A 85 -6.46 20.89 2.80
C ALA A 85 -6.93 20.15 1.53
N GLU A 86 -6.00 19.60 0.75
CA GLU A 86 -6.30 18.76 -0.43
C GLU A 86 -7.12 17.52 -0.04
N GLN A 87 -6.70 16.79 0.99
CA GLN A 87 -7.41 15.61 1.48
C GLN A 87 -8.82 15.97 1.97
N TYR A 88 -8.97 17.09 2.67
CA TYR A 88 -10.27 17.57 3.12
C TYR A 88 -11.18 17.93 1.95
N GLN A 89 -10.65 18.57 0.91
CA GLN A 89 -11.41 18.91 -0.30
C GLN A 89 -12.02 17.67 -0.99
N LEU A 90 -11.41 16.49 -0.88
CA LEU A 90 -11.97 15.25 -1.45
C LEU A 90 -13.21 14.73 -0.70
N ILE A 91 -13.35 15.09 0.58
CA ILE A 91 -14.43 14.60 1.48
C ILE A 91 -15.37 15.70 1.97
N HIS A 92 -15.15 16.95 1.55
CA HIS A 92 -15.97 18.08 2.00
C HIS A 92 -17.45 17.85 1.71
N ARG A 93 -18.29 18.48 2.52
CA ARG A 93 -19.73 18.38 2.37
C ARG A 93 -20.17 19.10 1.10
N ARG A 94 -20.71 18.33 0.14
CA ARG A 94 -21.31 18.89 -1.07
C ARG A 94 -22.79 19.21 -0.83
N ASP A 95 -23.25 20.27 -1.48
CA ASP A 95 -24.65 20.65 -1.54
C ASP A 95 -25.43 19.65 -2.40
N ASP A 96 -26.71 19.38 -2.09
CA ASP A 96 -27.55 18.43 -2.85
C ASP A 96 -27.71 18.85 -4.33
N SER A 97 -27.50 20.14 -4.62
CA SER A 97 -27.49 20.68 -5.98
C SER A 97 -26.24 20.34 -6.81
N LYS A 98 -25.16 19.85 -6.19
CA LYS A 98 -23.92 19.47 -6.88
C LYS A 98 -23.88 17.96 -7.13
N PRO A 99 -23.28 17.49 -8.24
CA PRO A 99 -23.13 16.07 -8.50
C PRO A 99 -22.27 15.42 -7.40
N GLN A 100 -22.71 14.26 -6.93
CA GLN A 100 -21.92 13.45 -6.01
C GLN A 100 -20.61 13.00 -6.67
N PRO A 101 -19.53 12.82 -5.87
CA PRO A 101 -18.26 12.31 -6.38
C PRO A 101 -18.43 10.92 -7.00
N PHE A 102 -17.57 10.58 -7.96
CA PHE A 102 -17.62 9.29 -8.67
C PHE A 102 -17.57 8.12 -7.68
N GLU A 103 -16.73 8.23 -6.65
CA GLU A 103 -16.53 7.26 -5.58
C GLU A 103 -17.82 6.92 -4.84
N SER A 104 -18.79 7.84 -4.75
CA SER A 104 -20.08 7.58 -4.10
C SER A 104 -21.12 6.98 -5.06
N ARG A 105 -21.02 7.30 -6.36
CA ARG A 105 -22.00 6.87 -7.38
C ARG A 105 -21.63 5.56 -8.07
N VAL A 106 -20.36 5.18 -8.05
CA VAL A 106 -19.82 4.05 -8.83
C VAL A 106 -20.57 2.74 -8.62
N LEU A 107 -20.86 2.36 -7.37
CA LEU A 107 -21.56 1.11 -7.07
C LEU A 107 -23.06 1.17 -7.42
N PRO A 108 -23.84 2.19 -7.02
CA PRO A 108 -25.23 2.34 -7.46
C PRO A 108 -25.39 2.30 -8.99
N GLU A 109 -24.59 3.10 -9.71
CA GLU A 109 -24.64 3.17 -11.18
C GLU A 109 -24.25 1.83 -11.82
N LEU A 110 -23.26 1.13 -11.26
CA LEU A 110 -22.86 -0.20 -11.70
C LEU A 110 -23.99 -1.22 -11.51
N LEU A 111 -24.65 -1.25 -10.35
CA LEU A 111 -25.73 -2.20 -10.07
C LEU A 111 -26.91 -2.00 -11.02
N GLU A 112 -27.28 -0.73 -11.31
CA GLU A 112 -28.30 -0.41 -12.31
C GLU A 112 -27.89 -0.88 -13.71
N ARG A 113 -26.65 -0.59 -14.13
CA ARG A 113 -26.13 -1.01 -15.44
C ARG A 113 -26.08 -2.54 -15.58
N LEU A 114 -25.70 -3.26 -14.53
CA LEU A 114 -25.67 -4.73 -14.52
C LEU A 114 -27.08 -5.33 -14.58
N LYS A 115 -28.06 -4.70 -13.92
CA LYS A 115 -29.47 -5.10 -14.01
C LYS A 115 -30.01 -4.89 -15.43
N GLN A 116 -29.71 -3.75 -16.05
CA GLN A 116 -30.09 -3.44 -17.43
C GLN A 116 -29.43 -4.39 -18.45
N SER A 117 -28.22 -4.89 -18.16
CA SER A 117 -27.55 -5.89 -19.00
C SER A 117 -28.03 -7.33 -18.78
N GLY A 118 -29.04 -7.54 -17.93
CA GLY A 118 -29.74 -8.83 -17.78
C GLY A 118 -29.36 -9.65 -16.55
N GLN A 119 -28.56 -9.12 -15.62
CA GLN A 119 -28.26 -9.82 -14.36
C GLN A 119 -29.48 -9.81 -13.42
N SER A 120 -29.81 -10.98 -12.83
CA SER A 120 -30.92 -11.07 -11.88
C SER A 120 -30.58 -10.45 -10.52
N SER A 121 -31.59 -9.95 -9.81
CA SER A 121 -31.46 -9.40 -8.46
C SER A 121 -30.76 -10.37 -7.49
N GLU A 122 -31.13 -11.65 -7.53
CA GLU A 122 -30.56 -12.69 -6.66
C GLU A 122 -29.11 -13.01 -7.04
N ALA A 123 -28.77 -12.97 -8.33
CA ALA A 123 -27.40 -13.17 -8.79
C ALA A 123 -26.50 -12.03 -8.33
N LEU A 124 -26.95 -10.77 -8.44
CA LEU A 124 -26.21 -9.60 -7.97
C LEU A 124 -25.99 -9.63 -6.46
N ALA A 125 -27.05 -9.84 -5.68
CA ALA A 125 -26.96 -9.91 -4.21
C ALA A 125 -26.03 -11.05 -3.76
N ARG A 126 -26.13 -12.22 -4.39
CA ARG A 126 -25.25 -13.35 -4.12
C ARG A 126 -23.80 -13.05 -4.47
N GLN A 127 -23.55 -12.42 -5.63
CA GLN A 127 -22.20 -12.16 -6.08
C GLN A 127 -21.53 -11.10 -5.19
N LEU A 128 -22.24 -10.00 -4.91
CA LEU A 128 -21.75 -8.93 -4.04
C LEU A 128 -21.39 -9.44 -2.64
N GLY A 129 -22.24 -10.29 -2.06
CA GLY A 129 -21.99 -10.88 -0.75
C GLY A 129 -20.87 -11.93 -0.70
N LYS A 130 -20.43 -12.44 -1.85
CA LYS A 130 -19.40 -13.49 -1.99
C LYS A 130 -18.04 -12.99 -2.49
N LEU A 131 -17.91 -11.70 -2.78
CA LEU A 131 -16.62 -11.16 -3.18
C LEU A 131 -15.58 -11.41 -2.08
N GLU A 132 -14.33 -11.67 -2.49
CA GLU A 132 -13.20 -11.88 -1.59
C GLU A 132 -12.09 -10.91 -1.97
N ILE A 133 -12.19 -9.69 -1.46
CA ILE A 133 -11.20 -8.64 -1.65
C ILE A 133 -10.32 -8.59 -0.40
N GLU A 134 -9.02 -8.84 -0.52
CA GLU A 134 -8.10 -8.77 0.62
C GLU A 134 -7.02 -7.70 0.36
N LEU A 135 -7.06 -6.65 1.18
CA LEU A 135 -6.15 -5.52 1.14
C LEU A 135 -5.01 -5.75 2.13
N VAL A 136 -3.80 -5.97 1.62
CA VAL A 136 -2.64 -6.33 2.42
C VAL A 136 -1.85 -5.08 2.80
N LEU A 137 -1.99 -4.64 4.06
CA LEU A 137 -1.32 -3.48 4.61
C LEU A 137 0.18 -3.74 4.77
N THR A 138 1.00 -2.75 4.45
CA THR A 138 2.45 -2.88 4.52
C THR A 138 3.12 -1.70 5.20
N ALA A 139 4.33 -1.92 5.72
CA ALA A 139 5.09 -0.88 6.39
C ALA A 139 5.36 0.30 5.44
N HIS A 140 5.23 1.52 5.95
CA HIS A 140 5.59 2.72 5.21
C HIS A 140 7.11 2.80 5.07
N PRO A 141 7.66 2.70 3.85
CA PRO A 141 9.10 2.55 3.65
C PRO A 141 9.91 3.80 4.03
N THR A 142 9.23 4.95 4.07
CA THR A 142 9.82 6.28 4.24
C THR A 142 9.09 7.11 5.31
N GLU A 143 8.37 6.50 6.26
CA GLU A 143 7.60 7.26 7.26
C GLU A 143 8.53 7.83 8.31
N VAL A 144 9.01 9.03 8.01
CA VAL A 144 9.82 9.82 8.90
C VAL A 144 8.96 10.46 9.99
N ALA A 145 7.67 10.72 9.71
CA ALA A 145 6.80 11.43 10.65
C ALA A 145 6.48 10.56 11.88
N ARG A 146 6.41 11.25 13.02
CA ARG A 146 6.03 10.63 14.29
C ARG A 146 4.51 10.48 14.36
N ARG A 147 4.06 9.41 15.04
CA ARG A 147 2.63 9.17 15.35
C ARG A 147 1.94 10.41 15.95
N THR A 148 2.65 11.14 16.79
CA THR A 148 2.14 12.35 17.44
C THR A 148 1.81 13.47 16.45
N LEU A 149 2.54 13.58 15.34
CA LEU A 149 2.23 14.54 14.28
C LEU A 149 1.03 14.09 13.45
N ILE A 150 0.95 12.79 13.13
CA ILE A 150 -0.20 12.23 12.39
C ILE A 150 -1.51 12.55 13.11
N GLN A 151 -1.58 12.31 14.42
CA GLN A 151 -2.75 12.64 15.24
C GLN A 151 -3.11 14.14 15.20
N LYS A 152 -2.11 15.02 15.10
CA LYS A 152 -2.35 16.46 14.95
C LYS A 152 -2.88 16.79 13.56
N TYR A 153 -2.35 16.16 12.52
CA TYR A 153 -2.84 16.32 11.16
C TYR A 153 -4.30 15.87 11.01
N ASP A 154 -4.68 14.74 11.60
CA ASP A 154 -6.07 14.28 11.62
C ASP A 154 -6.97 15.26 12.39
N ALA A 155 -6.48 15.81 13.51
CA ALA A 155 -7.21 16.83 14.26
C ALA A 155 -7.36 18.15 13.48
N ILE A 156 -6.36 18.55 12.68
CA ILE A 156 -6.45 19.72 11.79
C ILE A 156 -7.52 19.48 10.73
N ALA A 157 -7.54 18.30 10.09
CA ALA A 157 -8.59 17.95 9.13
C ALA A 157 -10.00 17.99 9.76
N ALA A 158 -10.14 17.51 11.00
CA ALA A 158 -11.41 17.60 11.73
C ALA A 158 -11.84 19.04 12.05
N GLN A 159 -10.90 19.97 12.26
CA GLN A 159 -11.23 21.39 12.43
C GLN A 159 -11.61 22.07 11.12
N LEU A 160 -11.02 21.68 9.98
CA LEU A 160 -11.48 22.15 8.66
C LEU A 160 -12.92 21.69 8.41
N ALA A 161 -13.24 20.42 8.73
CA ALA A 161 -14.59 19.90 8.68
C ALA A 161 -15.56 20.68 9.56
N ALA A 162 -15.15 21.03 10.79
CA ALA A 162 -15.95 21.86 11.68
C ALA A 162 -16.20 23.26 11.09
N LEU A 163 -15.22 23.83 10.39
CA LEU A 163 -15.28 25.19 9.82
C LEU A 163 -16.19 25.33 8.59
N ASP A 164 -16.43 24.23 7.85
CA ASP A 164 -17.30 24.20 6.64
C ASP A 164 -18.80 24.24 6.97
N HIS A 165 -19.17 24.24 8.26
CA HIS A 165 -20.54 24.47 8.70
C HIS A 165 -21.00 25.91 8.37
N ARG A 166 -22.12 26.02 7.63
CA ARG A 166 -22.68 27.31 7.18
C ARG A 166 -23.43 28.08 8.28
N ASP A 167 -23.74 27.41 9.39
CA ASP A 167 -24.56 27.87 10.50
C ASP A 167 -23.75 28.30 11.74
N LEU A 168 -22.41 28.33 11.63
CA LEU A 168 -21.54 28.76 12.72
C LEU A 168 -21.75 30.23 13.07
N ASN A 169 -21.89 30.51 14.36
CA ASN A 169 -21.80 31.87 14.87
C ASN A 169 -20.33 32.34 14.94
N ARG A 170 -20.13 33.65 15.15
CA ARG A 170 -18.79 34.25 15.19
C ARG A 170 -17.90 33.62 16.26
N HIS A 171 -18.43 33.36 17.45
CA HIS A 171 -17.67 32.81 18.57
C HIS A 171 -17.23 31.36 18.30
N GLU A 172 -18.10 30.53 17.72
CA GLU A 172 -17.77 29.16 17.31
C GLU A 172 -16.65 29.15 16.26
N ARG A 173 -16.75 30.02 15.25
CA ARG A 173 -15.70 30.17 14.23
C ARG A 173 -14.36 30.61 14.83
N GLU A 174 -14.39 31.55 15.78
CA GLU A 174 -13.20 31.99 16.52
C GLU A 174 -12.58 30.84 17.33
N GLN A 175 -13.39 30.05 18.05
CA GLN A 175 -12.91 28.88 18.81
C GLN A 175 -12.27 27.79 17.93
N ILE A 176 -12.86 27.50 16.77
CA ILE A 176 -12.30 26.53 15.80
C ILE A 176 -10.96 27.05 15.27
N THR A 177 -10.89 28.33 14.93
CA THR A 177 -9.65 28.97 14.44
C THR A 177 -8.56 28.97 15.50
N GLU A 178 -8.88 29.26 16.77
CA GLU A 178 -7.94 29.16 17.89
C GLU A 178 -7.46 27.71 18.12
N ARG A 179 -8.33 26.72 17.93
CA ARG A 179 -7.92 25.30 18.00
C ARG A 179 -6.99 24.94 16.85
N LEU A 180 -7.25 25.40 15.63
CA LEU A 180 -6.35 25.26 14.48
C LEU A 180 -4.98 25.87 14.77
N GLN A 181 -4.93 27.12 15.25
CA GLN A 181 -3.68 27.80 15.61
C GLN A 181 -2.87 26.99 16.63
N ARG A 182 -3.53 26.45 17.67
CA ARG A 182 -2.87 25.60 18.67
C ARG A 182 -2.32 24.32 18.06
N LEU A 183 -3.09 23.61 17.23
CA LEU A 183 -2.65 22.36 16.60
C LEU A 183 -1.47 22.58 15.66
N ILE A 184 -1.48 23.68 14.89
CA ILE A 184 -0.38 24.07 14.00
C ILE A 184 0.87 24.42 14.82
N ALA A 185 0.73 25.20 15.89
CA ALA A 185 1.83 25.50 16.81
C ALA A 185 2.40 24.23 17.47
N GLU A 186 1.53 23.32 17.92
CA GLU A 186 1.94 22.03 18.47
C GLU A 186 2.72 21.19 17.44
N ALA A 187 2.30 21.18 16.17
CA ALA A 187 3.00 20.48 15.10
C ALA A 187 4.36 21.13 14.82
N TRP A 188 4.43 22.46 14.78
CA TRP A 188 5.65 23.24 14.58
C TRP A 188 6.67 23.08 15.72
N HIS A 189 6.24 22.92 16.96
CA HIS A 189 7.15 22.70 18.10
C HIS A 189 7.43 21.22 18.38
N THR A 190 6.89 20.29 17.58
CA THR A 190 7.18 18.85 17.70
C THR A 190 8.24 18.43 16.67
N GLU A 191 9.29 17.73 17.12
CA GLU A 191 10.28 17.15 16.20
C GLU A 191 9.62 16.23 15.18
N GLU A 192 9.89 16.47 13.90
CA GLU A 192 9.28 15.75 12.77
C GLU A 192 9.90 14.38 12.54
N ILE A 193 11.22 14.29 12.71
CA ILE A 193 12.02 13.15 12.32
C ILE A 193 12.29 12.24 13.50
N ARG A 194 12.19 10.93 13.27
CA ARG A 194 12.67 9.92 14.21
C ARG A 194 14.20 9.95 14.25
N ARG A 195 14.75 9.97 15.45
CA ARG A 195 16.20 9.79 15.69
C ARG A 195 16.64 8.33 15.59
N ILE A 196 15.72 7.40 15.86
CA ILE A 196 15.99 5.96 15.91
C ILE A 196 15.15 5.27 14.84
N ARG A 197 15.77 4.32 14.13
CA ARG A 197 15.10 3.47 13.14
C ARG A 197 13.94 2.73 13.80
N PRO A 198 12.74 2.72 13.20
CA PRO A 198 11.63 1.98 13.76
C PRO A 198 11.90 0.48 13.82
N THR A 199 11.41 -0.17 14.86
CA THR A 199 11.38 -1.63 14.92
C THR A 199 10.24 -2.16 14.06
N PRO A 200 10.27 -3.42 13.59
CA PRO A 200 9.13 -4.00 12.88
C PRO A 200 7.84 -4.04 13.71
N VAL A 201 7.96 -4.07 15.04
CA VAL A 201 6.83 -3.99 15.97
C VAL A 201 6.20 -2.59 15.93
N ASP A 202 7.00 -1.53 15.85
CA ASP A 202 6.50 -0.16 15.69
C ASP A 202 5.74 0.02 14.37
N GLU A 203 6.24 -0.59 13.29
CA GLU A 203 5.56 -0.63 11.98
C GLU A 203 4.20 -1.33 12.10
N ALA A 204 4.13 -2.49 12.78
CA ALA A 204 2.86 -3.19 13.00
C ALA A 204 1.86 -2.37 13.83
N LYS A 205 2.31 -1.71 14.90
CA LYS A 205 1.48 -0.82 15.71
C LYS A 205 0.92 0.35 14.90
N TRP A 206 1.67 0.85 13.93
CA TRP A 206 1.19 1.89 13.02
C TRP A 206 0.05 1.38 12.13
N GLY A 207 0.20 0.18 11.54
CA GLY A 207 -0.89 -0.47 10.80
C GLY A 207 -2.15 -0.66 11.64
N PHE A 208 -2.01 -1.05 12.91
CA PHE A 208 -3.15 -1.19 13.82
C PHE A 208 -3.83 0.15 14.15
N ALA A 209 -3.06 1.24 14.24
CA ALA A 209 -3.62 2.57 14.47
C ALA A 209 -4.50 3.04 13.31
N VAL A 210 -4.16 2.70 12.06
CA VAL A 210 -5.03 2.97 10.90
C VAL A 210 -6.35 2.22 11.02
N ILE A 211 -6.31 0.99 11.53
CA ILE A 211 -7.53 0.22 11.78
C ILE A 211 -8.36 0.88 12.88
N GLU A 212 -7.78 1.15 14.04
CA GLU A 212 -8.46 1.77 15.19
C GLU A 212 -9.09 3.12 14.85
N ASN A 213 -8.34 4.01 14.20
CA ASN A 213 -8.75 5.40 14.01
C ASN A 213 -9.66 5.63 12.80
N SER A 214 -9.63 4.73 11.81
CA SER A 214 -10.31 4.94 10.54
C SER A 214 -11.12 3.72 10.11
N LEU A 215 -10.47 2.58 9.83
CA LEU A 215 -11.16 1.42 9.25
C LEU A 215 -12.21 0.81 10.19
N TRP A 216 -12.05 0.95 11.51
CA TRP A 216 -13.04 0.51 12.50
C TRP A 216 -14.38 1.23 12.33
N GLN A 217 -14.37 2.50 11.90
CA GLN A 217 -15.57 3.29 11.61
C GLN A 217 -16.00 3.12 10.15
N ALA A 218 -15.05 3.16 9.21
CA ALA A 218 -15.33 3.12 7.79
C ALA A 218 -16.01 1.82 7.34
N ILE A 219 -15.60 0.66 7.89
CA ILE A 219 -16.12 -0.64 7.42
C ILE A 219 -17.63 -0.78 7.61
N PRO A 220 -18.20 -0.55 8.81
CA PRO A 220 -19.65 -0.56 8.97
C PRO A 220 -20.38 0.46 8.07
N ASN A 221 -19.85 1.69 7.96
CA ASN A 221 -20.46 2.73 7.15
C ASN A 221 -20.49 2.38 5.67
N TYR A 222 -19.37 1.90 5.13
CA TYR A 222 -19.28 1.43 3.74
C TYR A 222 -20.24 0.26 3.49
N LEU A 223 -20.29 -0.73 4.40
CA LEU A 223 -21.20 -1.87 4.25
C LEU A 223 -22.67 -1.45 4.31
N ARG A 224 -23.01 -0.45 5.12
CA ARG A 224 -24.35 0.14 5.17
C ARG A 224 -24.71 0.85 3.86
N LYS A 225 -23.78 1.61 3.28
CA LYS A 225 -23.95 2.25 1.96
C LYS A 225 -24.10 1.20 0.85
N ALA A 226 -23.28 0.16 0.87
CA ALA A 226 -23.35 -0.94 -0.09
C ALA A 226 -24.65 -1.75 0.04
N ASP A 227 -25.10 -2.03 1.27
CA ASP A 227 -26.37 -2.69 1.54
C ASP A 227 -27.55 -1.87 1.03
N LYS A 228 -27.55 -0.55 1.29
CA LYS A 228 -28.59 0.36 0.79
C LYS A 228 -28.61 0.41 -0.75
N ALA A 229 -27.44 0.52 -1.39
CA ALA A 229 -27.33 0.51 -2.85
C ALA A 229 -27.85 -0.81 -3.45
N LEU A 230 -27.53 -1.94 -2.81
CA LEU A 230 -28.06 -3.25 -3.21
C LEU A 230 -29.57 -3.32 -3.03
N GLN A 231 -30.10 -2.85 -1.90
CA GLN A 231 -31.52 -2.85 -1.60
C GLN A 231 -32.29 -2.00 -2.60
N ASP A 232 -31.80 -0.80 -2.94
CA ASP A 232 -32.43 0.10 -3.91
C ASP A 232 -32.47 -0.51 -5.31
N ALA A 233 -31.38 -1.16 -5.73
CA ALA A 233 -31.29 -1.77 -7.05
C ALA A 233 -32.08 -3.09 -7.17
N THR A 234 -32.13 -3.91 -6.10
CA THR A 234 -32.56 -5.32 -6.18
C THR A 234 -33.72 -5.69 -5.26
N GLY A 235 -33.99 -4.91 -4.21
CA GLY A 235 -34.92 -5.25 -3.13
C GLY A 235 -34.36 -6.21 -2.09
N LEU A 236 -33.08 -6.62 -2.20
CA LEU A 236 -32.42 -7.58 -1.32
C LEU A 236 -31.33 -6.92 -0.48
N HIS A 237 -31.09 -7.47 0.70
CA HIS A 237 -30.02 -7.05 1.60
C HIS A 237 -28.79 -7.95 1.52
N LEU A 238 -27.64 -7.40 1.90
CA LEU A 238 -26.41 -8.13 2.14
C LEU A 238 -26.58 -9.09 3.33
N PRO A 239 -26.19 -10.37 3.20
CA PRO A 239 -26.17 -11.31 4.31
C PRO A 239 -25.39 -10.76 5.51
N LEU A 240 -25.80 -11.09 6.74
CA LEU A 240 -25.15 -10.60 7.97
C LEU A 240 -23.66 -10.97 8.04
N GLU A 241 -23.30 -12.14 7.51
CA GLU A 241 -21.92 -12.64 7.46
C GLU A 241 -21.14 -12.20 6.21
N ALA A 242 -21.71 -11.33 5.38
CA ALA A 242 -21.00 -10.76 4.24
C ALA A 242 -19.88 -9.83 4.71
N ALA A 243 -18.66 -10.09 4.23
CA ALA A 243 -17.49 -9.25 4.37
C ALA A 243 -16.70 -9.30 3.05
N PRO A 244 -17.18 -8.58 2.02
CA PRO A 244 -16.57 -8.59 0.70
C PRO A 244 -15.14 -8.04 0.70
N ILE A 245 -14.78 -7.21 1.68
CA ILE A 245 -13.44 -6.67 1.85
C ILE A 245 -12.88 -7.08 3.22
N ARG A 246 -11.63 -7.55 3.22
CA ARG A 246 -10.86 -7.98 4.39
C ARG A 246 -9.45 -7.40 4.36
N PHE A 247 -8.78 -7.44 5.49
CA PHE A 247 -7.43 -6.90 5.63
C PHE A 247 -6.43 -7.96 6.06
N ALA A 248 -5.25 -7.90 5.47
CA ALA A 248 -4.07 -8.64 5.91
C ALA A 248 -2.91 -7.65 6.15
N SER A 249 -1.80 -8.15 6.66
CA SER A 249 -0.61 -7.36 6.97
C SER A 249 0.68 -8.12 6.65
N TRP A 250 1.70 -7.38 6.21
CA TRP A 250 3.09 -7.87 6.13
C TRP A 250 3.96 -7.41 7.31
N MET A 251 3.49 -6.44 8.10
CA MET A 251 4.26 -5.84 9.18
C MET A 251 4.48 -6.89 10.28
N GLY A 252 5.73 -7.28 10.51
CA GLY A 252 6.11 -8.35 11.44
C GLY A 252 6.16 -9.77 10.85
N GLY A 253 5.77 -9.94 9.59
CA GLY A 253 5.77 -11.24 8.90
C GLY A 253 6.68 -11.32 7.67
N ASP A 254 6.84 -10.21 6.95
CA ASP A 254 7.75 -10.12 5.80
C ASP A 254 9.19 -9.84 6.26
N ARG A 255 10.01 -10.89 6.12
CA ARG A 255 11.43 -10.95 6.51
C ARG A 255 12.37 -11.02 5.30
N ASP A 256 11.87 -10.87 4.08
CA ASP A 256 12.70 -10.87 2.87
C ASP A 256 13.79 -9.78 2.97
N GLY A 257 15.03 -10.25 3.17
CA GLY A 257 16.21 -9.45 3.42
C GLY A 257 16.07 -8.48 4.60
N ASN A 258 15.19 -8.76 5.58
CA ASN A 258 15.08 -7.98 6.81
C ASN A 258 15.42 -8.85 8.01
N PRO A 259 16.69 -8.88 8.47
CA PRO A 259 17.10 -9.70 9.61
C PRO A 259 16.44 -9.24 10.93
N ASN A 260 15.88 -8.03 10.98
CA ASN A 260 15.19 -7.52 12.16
C ASN A 260 13.81 -8.17 12.37
N VAL A 261 13.25 -8.85 11.37
CA VAL A 261 11.99 -9.59 11.50
C VAL A 261 12.31 -11.05 11.83
N THR A 262 12.43 -11.32 13.13
CA THR A 262 12.69 -12.66 13.65
C THR A 262 11.38 -13.40 13.96
N ALA A 263 11.46 -14.70 14.23
CA ALA A 263 10.33 -15.51 14.71
C ALA A 263 9.69 -14.91 15.97
N ALA A 264 10.52 -14.38 16.89
CA ALA A 264 10.04 -13.71 18.10
C ALA A 264 9.21 -12.45 17.79
N VAL A 265 9.66 -11.64 16.82
CA VAL A 265 8.91 -10.45 16.34
C VAL A 265 7.57 -10.85 15.73
N THR A 266 7.54 -11.90 14.91
CA THR A 266 6.29 -12.43 14.33
C THR A 266 5.31 -12.83 15.41
N ARG A 267 5.79 -13.55 16.43
CA ARG A 267 4.97 -13.96 17.57
C ARG A 267 4.44 -12.75 18.35
N GLU A 268 5.30 -11.77 18.63
CA GLU A 268 4.92 -10.54 19.33
C GLU A 268 3.82 -9.79 18.58
N VAL A 269 3.96 -9.64 17.26
CA VAL A 269 2.96 -8.95 16.41
C VAL A 269 1.63 -9.70 16.37
N LEU A 270 1.65 -11.04 16.30
CA LEU A 270 0.41 -11.84 16.38
C LEU A 270 -0.32 -11.65 17.71
N LEU A 271 0.41 -11.58 18.82
CA LEU A 271 -0.15 -11.32 20.15
C LEU A 271 -0.66 -9.89 20.29
N LEU A 272 0.04 -8.89 19.74
CA LEU A 272 -0.40 -7.50 19.73
C LEU A 272 -1.66 -7.30 18.90
N ALA A 273 -1.78 -7.96 17.73
CA ALA A 273 -2.99 -7.92 16.92
C ALA A 273 -4.20 -8.48 17.68
N ARG A 274 -4.00 -9.60 18.39
CA ARG A 274 -5.00 -10.23 19.24
C ARG A 274 -5.38 -9.38 20.45
N TRP A 275 -4.40 -8.70 21.07
CA TRP A 275 -4.65 -7.73 22.13
C TRP A 275 -5.49 -6.56 21.64
N MET A 276 -5.12 -5.98 20.49
CA MET A 276 -5.82 -4.82 19.90
C MET A 276 -7.25 -5.18 19.51
N ALA A 277 -7.47 -6.33 18.84
CA ALA A 277 -8.81 -6.80 18.53
C ALA A 277 -9.68 -6.91 19.80
N ALA A 278 -9.16 -7.55 20.85
CA ALA A 278 -9.89 -7.70 22.10
C ALA A 278 -10.18 -6.36 22.78
N ASP A 279 -9.27 -5.39 22.70
CA ASP A 279 -9.48 -4.04 23.24
C ASP A 279 -10.54 -3.24 22.47
N LEU A 280 -10.52 -3.29 21.14
CA LEU A 280 -11.50 -2.59 20.31
C LEU A 280 -12.91 -3.17 20.47
N TYR A 281 -13.06 -4.50 20.44
CA TYR A 281 -14.36 -5.13 20.73
C TYR A 281 -14.83 -4.90 22.16
N LEU A 282 -13.91 -4.79 23.13
CA LEU A 282 -14.28 -4.48 24.51
C LEU A 282 -14.95 -3.10 24.58
N ARG A 283 -14.44 -2.10 23.87
CA ARG A 283 -15.05 -0.75 23.79
C ARG A 283 -16.44 -0.81 23.17
N ASP A 284 -16.59 -1.50 22.03
CA ASP A 284 -17.88 -1.69 21.36
C ASP A 284 -18.90 -2.40 22.27
N VAL A 285 -18.50 -3.51 22.90
CA VAL A 285 -19.38 -4.32 23.76
C VAL A 285 -19.72 -3.59 25.07
N ASP A 286 -18.81 -2.79 25.62
CA ASP A 286 -19.12 -1.94 26.77
C ASP A 286 -20.20 -0.90 26.44
N GLN A 287 -20.11 -0.25 25.28
CA GLN A 287 -21.14 0.68 24.80
C GLN A 287 -22.47 -0.04 24.57
N LEU A 288 -22.45 -1.17 23.85
CA LEU A 288 -23.66 -1.98 23.60
C LEU A 288 -24.31 -2.45 24.90
N ALA A 289 -23.53 -2.86 25.90
CA ALA A 289 -24.07 -3.27 27.19
C ALA A 289 -24.75 -2.11 27.93
N ALA A 290 -24.29 -0.86 27.74
CA ALA A 290 -24.97 0.31 28.29
C ALA A 290 -26.31 0.57 27.57
N GLU A 291 -26.31 0.52 26.23
CA GLU A 291 -27.46 0.87 25.38
C GLU A 291 -28.57 -0.20 25.37
N LEU A 292 -28.22 -1.50 25.27
CA LEU A 292 -29.18 -2.61 25.13
C LEU A 292 -29.80 -3.01 26.48
N SER A 293 -30.63 -2.12 27.02
CA SER A 293 -31.37 -2.25 28.29
C SER A 293 -32.75 -2.91 28.17
N MET A 294 -33.14 -3.31 26.95
CA MET A 294 -34.47 -3.81 26.64
C MET A 294 -34.79 -5.11 27.40
N GLN A 295 -36.03 -5.22 27.89
CA GLN A 295 -36.48 -6.37 28.69
C GLN A 295 -37.05 -7.51 27.84
N ARG A 296 -37.75 -7.18 26.73
CA ARG A 296 -38.39 -8.17 25.87
C ARG A 296 -37.36 -8.86 24.98
N ALA A 297 -37.30 -10.18 25.06
CA ALA A 297 -36.34 -10.99 24.33
C ALA A 297 -36.96 -12.29 23.78
N SER A 298 -36.29 -12.87 22.79
CA SER A 298 -36.67 -14.17 22.26
C SER A 298 -36.44 -15.28 23.29
N PRO A 299 -37.16 -16.41 23.18
CA PRO A 299 -36.92 -17.57 24.04
C PRO A 299 -35.46 -18.06 23.98
N ALA A 300 -34.82 -17.96 22.81
CA ALA A 300 -33.43 -18.34 22.61
C ALA A 300 -32.46 -17.45 23.41
N LEU A 301 -32.66 -16.12 23.39
CA LEU A 301 -31.83 -15.20 24.19
C LEU A 301 -32.07 -15.43 25.69
N MET A 302 -33.32 -15.61 26.12
CA MET A 302 -33.67 -15.86 27.52
C MET A 302 -33.01 -17.14 28.06
N ALA A 303 -32.86 -18.18 27.24
CA ALA A 303 -32.17 -19.40 27.63
C ALA A 303 -30.68 -19.17 27.97
N VAL A 304 -30.03 -18.22 27.30
CA VAL A 304 -28.61 -17.87 27.54
C VAL A 304 -28.45 -16.79 28.62
N ALA A 305 -29.37 -15.84 28.66
CA ALA A 305 -29.40 -14.76 29.65
C ALA A 305 -29.79 -15.27 31.05
N GLY A 306 -30.62 -16.32 31.14
CA GLY A 306 -31.21 -16.78 32.39
C GLY A 306 -32.30 -15.84 32.90
N ASP A 307 -32.62 -15.92 34.19
CA ASP A 307 -33.61 -15.05 34.83
C ASP A 307 -33.02 -13.66 35.08
N SER A 308 -33.08 -12.80 34.06
CA SER A 308 -32.56 -11.44 34.09
C SER A 308 -33.56 -10.46 33.51
N ALA A 309 -33.79 -9.36 34.21
CA ALA A 309 -34.64 -8.26 33.74
C ALA A 309 -34.05 -7.53 32.51
N GLU A 310 -32.74 -7.66 32.27
CA GLU A 310 -32.03 -7.02 31.16
C GLU A 310 -31.24 -8.09 30.36
N PRO A 311 -31.93 -8.96 29.61
CA PRO A 311 -31.34 -10.17 29.05
C PRO A 311 -30.19 -9.89 28.06
N TYR A 312 -30.32 -8.89 27.19
CA TYR A 312 -29.27 -8.49 26.25
C TYR A 312 -28.01 -8.02 26.98
N ARG A 313 -28.18 -7.12 27.95
CA ARG A 313 -27.08 -6.62 28.79
C ARG A 313 -26.39 -7.75 29.55
N ASN A 314 -27.12 -8.76 30.03
CA ASN A 314 -26.51 -9.91 30.71
C ASN A 314 -25.62 -10.74 29.75
N VAL A 315 -26.12 -11.05 28.54
CA VAL A 315 -25.33 -11.76 27.52
C VAL A 315 -24.07 -10.97 27.15
N LEU A 316 -24.20 -9.66 26.92
CA LEU A 316 -23.06 -8.80 26.59
C LEU A 316 -22.07 -8.66 27.74
N LYS A 317 -22.51 -8.61 29.00
CA LYS A 317 -21.61 -8.62 30.17
C LYS A 317 -20.75 -9.88 30.23
N LYS A 318 -21.31 -11.06 29.90
CA LYS A 318 -20.52 -12.30 29.83
C LYS A 318 -19.47 -12.24 28.73
N LEU A 319 -19.84 -11.77 27.53
CA LEU A 319 -18.91 -11.57 26.43
C LEU A 319 -17.80 -10.57 26.80
N ARG A 320 -18.16 -9.48 27.47
CA ARG A 320 -17.23 -8.46 27.96
C ARG A 320 -16.15 -9.03 28.87
N GLU A 321 -16.51 -9.86 29.84
CA GLU A 321 -15.52 -10.46 30.74
C GLU A 321 -14.57 -11.43 29.99
N ARG A 322 -15.07 -12.15 28.99
CA ARG A 322 -14.23 -12.98 28.11
C ARG A 322 -13.28 -12.14 27.24
N LEU A 323 -13.73 -10.99 26.74
CA LEU A 323 -12.87 -10.03 26.02
C LEU A 323 -11.78 -9.47 26.93
N ARG A 324 -12.10 -9.11 28.18
CA ARG A 324 -11.12 -8.67 29.19
C ARG A 324 -10.10 -9.77 29.49
N ALA A 325 -10.54 -11.01 29.66
CA ALA A 325 -9.66 -12.16 29.86
C ALA A 325 -8.72 -12.36 28.65
N THR A 326 -9.25 -12.26 27.43
CA THR A 326 -8.48 -12.38 26.19
C THR A 326 -7.42 -11.28 26.06
N ARG A 327 -7.80 -10.02 26.31
CA ARG A 327 -6.89 -8.87 26.29
C ARG A 327 -5.78 -9.01 27.33
N ASN A 328 -6.13 -9.35 28.57
CA ASN A 328 -5.16 -9.50 29.65
C ASN A 328 -4.20 -10.66 29.40
N TRP A 329 -4.71 -11.80 28.90
CA TRP A 329 -3.87 -12.94 28.51
C TRP A 329 -2.91 -12.55 27.38
N ALA A 330 -3.41 -11.93 26.31
CA ALA A 330 -2.58 -11.55 25.18
C ALA A 330 -1.46 -10.58 25.61
N HIS A 331 -1.77 -9.62 26.48
CA HIS A 331 -0.78 -8.69 27.03
C HIS A 331 0.30 -9.39 27.85
N ALA A 332 -0.09 -10.23 28.81
CA ALA A 332 0.87 -10.97 29.64
C ALA A 332 1.69 -11.99 28.81
N SER A 333 1.11 -12.51 27.71
CA SER A 333 1.79 -13.40 26.78
C SER A 333 2.88 -12.75 25.93
N LEU A 334 2.95 -11.41 25.88
CA LEU A 334 4.04 -10.68 25.22
C LEU A 334 5.37 -10.87 25.94
N SER A 335 5.34 -10.93 27.28
CA SER A 335 6.55 -11.07 28.09
C SER A 335 6.89 -12.54 28.38
N VAL A 336 5.88 -13.38 28.62
CA VAL A 336 6.08 -14.79 29.01
C VAL A 336 5.04 -15.68 28.33
N THR A 337 5.48 -16.78 27.71
CA THR A 337 4.56 -17.79 27.18
C THR A 337 3.71 -18.39 28.30
N GLN A 338 2.39 -18.27 28.19
CA GLN A 338 1.44 -18.82 29.16
C GLN A 338 0.27 -19.48 28.45
N LEU A 339 -0.27 -20.54 29.05
CA LEU A 339 -1.47 -21.20 28.58
C LEU A 339 -2.67 -20.23 28.67
N ALA A 340 -3.54 -20.27 27.67
CA ALA A 340 -4.75 -19.48 27.65
C ALA A 340 -5.73 -19.97 28.73
N PRO A 341 -6.20 -19.09 29.64
CA PRO A 341 -7.29 -19.42 30.56
C PRO A 341 -8.58 -19.77 29.82
N GLU A 342 -9.49 -20.49 30.49
CA GLU A 342 -10.80 -20.90 29.94
C GLU A 342 -11.65 -19.71 29.43
N GLY A 343 -11.52 -18.54 30.06
CA GLY A 343 -12.25 -17.34 29.67
C GLY A 343 -11.77 -16.68 28.36
N VAL A 344 -10.66 -17.13 27.77
CA VAL A 344 -10.12 -16.57 26.51
C VAL A 344 -10.97 -16.99 25.31
N LEU A 345 -11.22 -16.06 24.39
CA LEU A 345 -11.96 -16.33 23.15
C LEU A 345 -11.04 -17.02 22.15
N HIS A 346 -11.35 -18.23 21.69
CA HIS A 346 -10.46 -19.00 20.81
C HIS A 346 -10.89 -18.95 19.35
N ASN A 347 -12.20 -18.99 19.09
CA ASN A 347 -12.79 -18.99 17.77
C ASN A 347 -13.57 -17.70 17.54
N ASN A 348 -13.59 -17.19 16.31
CA ASN A 348 -14.39 -16.01 15.98
C ASN A 348 -15.89 -16.19 16.29
N ARG A 349 -16.40 -17.43 16.27
CA ARG A 349 -17.76 -17.77 16.70
C ARG A 349 -18.02 -17.45 18.18
N ASP A 350 -17.01 -17.53 19.05
CA ASP A 350 -17.13 -17.12 20.46
C ASP A 350 -17.52 -15.63 20.60
N LEU A 351 -17.18 -14.81 19.60
CA LEU A 351 -17.53 -13.39 19.51
C LEU A 351 -18.84 -13.19 18.75
N LEU A 352 -19.00 -13.85 17.59
CA LEU A 352 -20.15 -13.65 16.71
C LEU A 352 -21.47 -14.17 17.30
N ASP A 353 -21.47 -15.39 17.84
CA ASP A 353 -22.69 -16.07 18.27
C ASP A 353 -23.49 -15.27 19.31
N PRO A 354 -22.90 -14.73 20.41
CA PRO A 354 -23.65 -13.90 21.35
C PRO A 354 -24.16 -12.59 20.73
N LEU A 355 -23.42 -11.97 19.81
CA LEU A 355 -23.85 -10.74 19.13
C LEU A 355 -25.00 -11.03 18.16
N GLN A 356 -24.92 -12.12 17.38
CA GLN A 356 -25.95 -12.56 16.45
C GLN A 356 -27.24 -12.95 17.19
N LEU A 357 -27.12 -13.59 18.35
CA LEU A 357 -28.26 -13.94 19.20
C LEU A 357 -29.02 -12.69 19.67
N CYS A 358 -28.29 -11.66 20.13
CA CYS A 358 -28.88 -10.36 20.47
C CYS A 358 -29.57 -9.73 19.25
N PHE A 359 -28.92 -9.75 18.08
CA PHE A 359 -29.44 -9.16 16.85
C PHE A 359 -30.75 -9.83 16.40
N GLN A 360 -30.78 -11.15 16.36
CA GLN A 360 -31.96 -11.94 16.00
C GLN A 360 -33.11 -11.70 16.99
N SER A 361 -32.82 -11.72 18.30
CA SER A 361 -33.82 -11.47 19.35
C SER A 361 -34.45 -10.08 19.24
N LEU A 362 -33.66 -9.04 18.95
CA LEU A 362 -34.19 -7.69 18.76
C LEU A 362 -35.14 -7.63 17.57
N HIS A 363 -34.77 -8.20 16.42
CA HIS A 363 -35.63 -8.28 15.24
C HIS A 363 -36.92 -9.05 15.51
N GLU A 364 -36.84 -10.23 16.14
CA GLU A 364 -38.01 -11.03 16.53
C GLU A 364 -38.97 -10.29 17.47
N CYS A 365 -38.43 -9.40 18.31
CA CYS A 365 -39.22 -8.59 19.24
C CYS A 365 -39.72 -7.26 18.65
N GLY A 366 -39.52 -7.01 17.34
CA GLY A 366 -39.93 -5.78 16.66
C GLY A 366 -39.03 -4.57 16.91
N MET A 367 -37.80 -4.80 17.37
CA MET A 367 -36.80 -3.78 17.71
C MET A 367 -35.68 -3.68 16.66
N GLY A 368 -36.02 -3.92 15.39
CA GLY A 368 -35.05 -3.93 14.27
C GLY A 368 -34.26 -2.63 14.13
N VAL A 369 -34.89 -1.47 14.33
CA VAL A 369 -34.21 -0.16 14.32
C VAL A 369 -33.03 -0.10 15.31
N ILE A 370 -33.15 -0.79 16.45
CA ILE A 370 -32.07 -0.86 17.45
C ILE A 370 -31.00 -1.88 17.02
N ALA A 371 -31.43 -3.04 16.49
CA ALA A 371 -30.54 -4.08 15.99
C ALA A 371 -29.64 -3.59 14.85
N ASP A 372 -30.20 -2.79 13.94
CA ASP A 372 -29.54 -2.30 12.71
C ASP A 372 -28.64 -1.09 12.97
N GLY A 373 -28.50 -0.65 14.22
CA GLY A 373 -27.59 0.40 14.67
C GLY A 373 -26.20 -0.11 15.09
N PRO A 374 -25.67 0.31 16.25
CA PRO A 374 -24.33 -0.08 16.70
C PRO A 374 -24.09 -1.60 16.84
N LEU A 375 -25.14 -2.40 17.07
CA LEU A 375 -25.02 -3.86 17.15
C LEU A 375 -24.65 -4.47 15.80
N LEU A 376 -25.32 -4.03 14.73
CA LEU A 376 -24.97 -4.42 13.36
C LEU A 376 -23.55 -3.98 13.01
N ASP A 377 -23.13 -2.78 13.42
CA ASP A 377 -21.76 -2.29 13.18
C ASP A 377 -20.72 -3.19 13.86
N CYS A 378 -20.95 -3.57 15.12
CA CYS A 378 -20.09 -4.50 15.86
C CYS A 378 -20.04 -5.89 15.19
N LEU A 379 -21.17 -6.39 14.69
CA LEU A 379 -21.24 -7.63 13.91
C LEU A 379 -20.44 -7.55 12.62
N ARG A 380 -20.57 -6.46 11.86
CA ARG A 380 -19.80 -6.26 10.61
C ARG A 380 -18.30 -6.19 10.88
N ARG A 381 -17.87 -5.56 11.98
CA ARG A 381 -16.46 -5.58 12.44
C ARG A 381 -16.01 -6.98 12.80
N ALA A 382 -16.80 -7.71 13.59
CA ALA A 382 -16.51 -9.08 14.01
C ALA A 382 -16.38 -10.06 12.83
N VAL A 383 -17.20 -9.90 11.81
CA VAL A 383 -17.11 -10.68 10.57
C VAL A 383 -15.88 -10.29 9.76
N THR A 384 -15.52 -9.00 9.69
CA THR A 384 -14.46 -8.47 8.84
C THR A 384 -13.05 -8.65 9.43
N PHE A 385 -12.82 -8.16 10.65
CA PHE A 385 -11.52 -8.16 11.34
C PHE A 385 -11.31 -9.40 12.20
N GLY A 386 -12.40 -9.89 12.81
CA GLY A 386 -12.37 -11.02 13.73
C GLY A 386 -11.44 -10.86 14.93
N LEU A 387 -11.20 -11.95 15.67
CA LEU A 387 -10.41 -11.96 16.91
C LEU A 387 -8.89 -11.74 16.75
N PHE A 388 -8.41 -11.58 15.52
CA PHE A 388 -6.99 -11.42 15.22
C PHE A 388 -6.69 -10.09 14.52
N LEU A 389 -7.69 -9.21 14.37
CA LEU A 389 -7.63 -7.90 13.71
C LEU A 389 -7.34 -7.97 12.20
N VAL A 390 -6.21 -8.57 11.84
CA VAL A 390 -5.74 -8.79 10.46
C VAL A 390 -5.04 -10.15 10.37
N LYS A 391 -5.07 -10.75 9.19
CA LYS A 391 -4.23 -11.91 8.91
C LYS A 391 -2.78 -11.46 8.67
N LEU A 392 -1.81 -12.16 9.25
CA LEU A 392 -0.39 -11.92 8.99
C LEU A 392 0.10 -12.84 7.87
N ASP A 393 0.65 -12.27 6.80
CA ASP A 393 1.41 -13.05 5.82
C ASP A 393 2.84 -13.21 6.31
N VAL A 394 3.45 -14.36 6.00
CA VAL A 394 4.88 -14.58 6.20
C VAL A 394 5.54 -14.59 4.83
N ARG A 395 6.65 -13.87 4.66
CA ARG A 395 7.37 -13.83 3.38
C ARG A 395 8.86 -14.07 3.59
N GLN A 396 9.47 -14.97 2.82
CA GLN A 396 10.91 -15.25 2.84
C GLN A 396 11.42 -15.54 1.42
N ASP A 397 12.71 -15.31 1.18
CA ASP A 397 13.39 -15.59 -0.09
C ASP A 397 13.66 -17.10 -0.28
N SER A 398 13.42 -17.61 -1.50
CA SER A 398 13.57 -19.03 -1.87
C SER A 398 14.96 -19.59 -1.54
N THR A 399 16.02 -18.77 -1.68
CA THR A 399 17.39 -19.18 -1.41
C THR A 399 17.60 -19.56 0.06
N ARG A 400 16.87 -18.92 0.99
CA ARG A 400 16.92 -19.25 2.42
C ARG A 400 16.33 -20.62 2.70
N HIS A 401 15.28 -21.02 1.97
CA HIS A 401 14.70 -22.36 2.06
C HIS A 401 15.64 -23.39 1.46
N SER A 402 16.20 -23.11 0.28
CA SER A 402 17.17 -24.00 -0.36
C SER A 402 18.42 -24.22 0.51
N SER A 403 18.99 -23.17 1.11
CA SER A 403 20.13 -23.30 2.03
C SER A 403 19.79 -24.12 3.27
N ALA A 404 18.60 -23.91 3.86
CA ALA A 404 18.13 -24.72 4.97
C ALA A 404 17.98 -26.19 4.56
N MET A 405 17.41 -26.47 3.38
CA MET A 405 17.28 -27.83 2.85
C MET A 405 18.66 -28.47 2.60
N THR A 406 19.62 -27.74 2.04
CA THR A 406 21.00 -28.22 1.86
C THR A 406 21.64 -28.62 3.18
N GLU A 407 21.53 -27.79 4.21
CA GLU A 407 22.09 -28.09 5.53
C GLU A 407 21.42 -29.34 6.15
N ILE A 408 20.11 -29.48 5.97
CA ILE A 408 19.34 -30.63 6.46
C ILE A 408 19.76 -31.92 5.73
N THR A 409 19.82 -31.91 4.40
CA THR A 409 20.16 -33.12 3.62
C THR A 409 21.62 -33.53 3.81
N ASP A 410 22.52 -32.56 3.96
CA ASP A 410 23.94 -32.81 4.24
C ASP A 410 24.13 -33.45 5.62
N TYR A 411 23.46 -32.90 6.65
CA TYR A 411 23.47 -33.47 8.00
C TYR A 411 22.93 -34.91 8.03
N LEU A 412 21.92 -35.22 7.22
CA LEU A 412 21.34 -36.56 7.11
C LEU A 412 22.19 -37.53 6.25
N GLY A 413 23.29 -37.07 5.65
CA GLY A 413 24.13 -37.87 4.76
C GLY A 413 23.48 -38.21 3.42
N LEU A 414 22.50 -37.40 2.98
CA LEU A 414 21.79 -37.56 1.71
C LEU A 414 22.43 -36.79 0.55
N GLY A 415 23.43 -35.95 0.85
CA GLY A 415 24.08 -35.04 -0.10
C GLY A 415 23.55 -33.62 0.00
N ARG A 416 23.99 -32.75 -0.92
CA ARG A 416 23.65 -31.32 -0.90
C ARG A 416 22.46 -31.03 -1.82
N TYR A 417 21.34 -30.64 -1.24
CA TYR A 417 20.09 -30.33 -1.95
C TYR A 417 20.28 -29.32 -3.11
N GLU A 418 21.11 -28.30 -2.92
CA GLU A 418 21.38 -27.28 -3.95
C GLU A 418 22.11 -27.83 -5.20
N GLU A 419 22.82 -28.96 -5.09
CA GLU A 419 23.52 -29.61 -6.20
C GLU A 419 22.59 -30.53 -7.01
N TRP A 420 21.41 -30.84 -6.49
CA TRP A 420 20.42 -31.68 -7.16
C TRP A 420 19.71 -30.93 -8.28
N ASP A 421 19.36 -31.65 -9.34
CA ASP A 421 18.44 -31.14 -10.36
C ASP A 421 16.99 -31.05 -9.84
N GLU A 422 16.14 -30.34 -10.58
CA GLU A 422 14.77 -30.06 -10.16
C GLU A 422 13.93 -31.32 -9.92
N GLU A 423 14.07 -32.33 -10.78
CA GLU A 423 13.29 -33.57 -10.65
C GLU A 423 13.71 -34.34 -9.38
N THR A 424 15.01 -34.45 -9.12
CA THR A 424 15.54 -35.08 -7.90
C THR A 424 15.04 -34.36 -6.64
N ARG A 425 14.99 -33.02 -6.67
CA ARG A 425 14.42 -32.22 -5.57
C ARG A 425 12.94 -32.53 -5.37
N ILE A 426 12.14 -32.53 -6.45
CA ILE A 426 10.71 -32.81 -6.38
C ILE A 426 10.45 -34.23 -5.84
N GLU A 427 11.15 -35.24 -6.36
CA GLU A 427 11.02 -36.63 -5.90
C GLU A 427 11.29 -36.75 -4.40
N PHE A 428 12.40 -36.18 -3.93
CA PHE A 428 12.75 -36.14 -2.51
C PHE A 428 11.66 -35.45 -1.69
N LEU A 429 11.25 -34.25 -2.09
CA LEU A 429 10.26 -33.45 -1.35
C LEU A 429 8.91 -34.14 -1.29
N LEU A 430 8.43 -34.72 -2.39
CA LEU A 430 7.14 -35.44 -2.40
C LEU A 430 7.19 -36.70 -1.55
N LYS A 431 8.30 -37.45 -1.59
CA LYS A 431 8.53 -38.61 -0.74
C LYS A 431 8.48 -38.23 0.74
N GLU A 432 9.23 -37.22 1.16
CA GLU A 432 9.27 -36.80 2.55
C GLU A 432 7.98 -36.10 3.00
N LEU A 433 7.28 -35.38 2.12
CA LEU A 433 5.94 -34.85 2.40
C LEU A 433 4.93 -35.98 2.67
N GLY A 434 5.03 -37.11 1.97
CA GLY A 434 4.21 -38.30 2.21
C GLY A 434 4.64 -39.16 3.41
N ASN A 435 5.87 -38.97 3.91
CA ASN A 435 6.44 -39.79 4.98
C ASN A 435 5.86 -39.43 6.35
N LYS A 436 5.44 -40.43 7.15
CA LYS A 436 4.92 -40.18 8.52
C LYS A 436 6.04 -40.06 9.56
N ARG A 437 7.25 -40.51 9.23
CA ARG A 437 8.42 -40.36 10.08
C ARG A 437 8.90 -38.90 10.04
N PRO A 438 9.26 -38.28 11.19
CA PRO A 438 9.94 -36.99 11.20
C PRO A 438 11.26 -37.05 10.44
N LEU A 439 11.52 -36.05 9.60
CA LEU A 439 12.78 -35.89 8.87
C LEU A 439 13.87 -35.39 9.82
N LEU A 440 13.57 -34.39 10.64
CA LEU A 440 14.54 -33.74 11.53
C LEU A 440 14.65 -34.44 12.89
N PRO A 441 15.86 -34.87 13.32
CA PRO A 441 16.08 -35.32 14.68
C PRO A 441 15.92 -34.19 15.69
N ALA A 442 15.39 -34.49 16.88
CA ALA A 442 15.17 -33.50 17.94
C ALA A 442 16.44 -32.80 18.44
N HIS A 443 17.63 -33.39 18.20
CA HIS A 443 18.93 -32.85 18.59
C HIS A 443 19.68 -32.18 17.43
N PHE A 444 19.07 -32.00 16.27
CA PHE A 444 19.65 -31.25 15.16
C PHE A 444 19.92 -29.80 15.61
N LYS A 445 21.16 -29.34 15.43
CA LYS A 445 21.62 -28.00 15.80
C LYS A 445 21.96 -27.22 14.52
N PRO A 446 20.97 -26.53 13.94
CA PRO A 446 21.20 -25.77 12.72
C PRO A 446 22.08 -24.54 12.94
N ALA A 447 22.72 -24.07 11.88
CA ALA A 447 23.32 -22.74 11.82
C ALA A 447 22.26 -21.64 12.01
N ALA A 448 22.68 -20.43 12.37
CA ALA A 448 21.78 -19.34 12.76
C ALA A 448 20.69 -19.05 11.71
N ASP A 449 21.04 -19.05 10.43
CA ASP A 449 20.12 -18.75 9.34
C ASP A 449 19.04 -19.83 9.16
N THR A 450 19.43 -21.10 9.22
CA THR A 450 18.52 -22.26 9.17
C THR A 450 17.68 -22.35 10.46
N ALA A 451 18.27 -22.03 11.61
CA ALA A 451 17.58 -21.96 12.90
C ALA A 451 16.41 -20.96 12.85
N GLU A 452 16.63 -19.81 12.23
CA GLU A 452 15.62 -18.77 12.07
C GLU A 452 14.48 -19.19 11.12
N VAL A 453 14.79 -19.86 10.01
CA VAL A 453 13.77 -20.43 9.09
C VAL A 453 12.90 -21.45 9.83
N LEU A 454 13.50 -22.37 10.59
CA LEU A 454 12.78 -23.39 11.35
C LEU A 454 12.00 -22.79 12.54
N ALA A 455 12.56 -21.79 13.23
CA ALA A 455 11.85 -21.05 14.29
C ALA A 455 10.61 -20.35 13.73
N THR A 456 10.73 -19.71 12.57
CA THR A 456 9.60 -19.08 11.87
C THR A 456 8.50 -20.09 11.54
N CYS A 457 8.88 -21.23 10.97
CA CYS A 457 7.91 -22.27 10.63
C CYS A 457 7.19 -22.80 11.89
N ARG A 458 7.88 -22.87 13.04
CA ARG A 458 7.26 -23.25 14.32
C ARG A 458 6.25 -22.22 14.81
N GLU A 459 6.54 -20.93 14.69
CA GLU A 459 5.57 -19.87 15.01
C GLU A 459 4.35 -19.92 14.09
N VAL A 460 4.54 -20.19 12.80
CA VAL A 460 3.45 -20.41 11.84
C VAL A 460 2.61 -21.64 12.22
N ALA A 461 3.26 -22.73 12.64
CA ALA A 461 2.59 -23.96 13.07
C ALA A 461 1.78 -23.77 14.36
N ALA A 462 2.31 -23.01 15.32
CA ALA A 462 1.67 -22.74 16.61
C ALA A 462 0.53 -21.71 16.51
N ALA A 463 0.59 -20.78 15.55
CA ALA A 463 -0.40 -19.74 15.39
C ALA A 463 -1.77 -20.29 14.92
N PRO A 464 -2.89 -19.74 15.43
CA PRO A 464 -4.23 -20.06 14.94
C PRO A 464 -4.35 -19.79 13.43
N ALA A 465 -5.05 -20.67 12.71
CA ALA A 465 -5.22 -20.52 11.25
C ALA A 465 -5.81 -19.16 10.85
N ALA A 466 -6.75 -18.65 11.64
CA ALA A 466 -7.42 -17.38 11.39
C ALA A 466 -6.52 -16.14 11.57
N SER A 467 -5.34 -16.27 12.19
CA SER A 467 -4.40 -15.16 12.35
C SER A 467 -3.37 -15.07 11.21
N LEU A 468 -3.37 -16.03 10.28
CA LEU A 468 -2.39 -16.14 9.21
C LEU A 468 -3.05 -16.04 7.84
N GLY A 469 -2.37 -15.36 6.92
CA GLY A 469 -2.76 -15.26 5.52
C GLY A 469 -2.04 -16.30 4.69
N SER A 470 -0.99 -15.87 4.00
CA SER A 470 -0.21 -16.65 3.04
C SER A 470 1.27 -16.75 3.46
N TYR A 471 1.95 -17.82 3.05
CA TYR A 471 3.40 -17.94 3.12
C TYR A 471 3.95 -17.64 1.72
N VAL A 472 4.47 -16.44 1.52
CA VAL A 472 5.00 -15.96 0.23
C VAL A 472 6.48 -16.33 0.09
N ILE A 473 6.84 -16.85 -1.09
CA ILE A 473 8.22 -17.20 -1.45
C ILE A 473 8.72 -16.19 -2.47
N SER A 474 9.63 -15.32 -2.05
CA SER A 474 10.29 -14.35 -2.94
C SER A 474 11.32 -15.05 -3.81
N MET A 475 11.59 -14.53 -5.00
CA MET A 475 12.51 -15.11 -5.98
C MET A 475 12.18 -16.58 -6.28
N ALA A 476 10.89 -16.90 -6.38
CA ALA A 476 10.45 -18.24 -6.74
C ALA A 476 10.65 -18.46 -8.25
N GLY A 477 11.29 -19.57 -8.60
CA GLY A 477 11.59 -19.91 -10.00
C GLY A 477 11.26 -21.35 -10.37
N ALA A 478 10.96 -22.21 -9.38
CA ALA A 478 10.77 -23.64 -9.59
C ALA A 478 9.62 -24.23 -8.75
N ALA A 479 9.18 -25.45 -9.08
CA ALA A 479 8.14 -26.15 -8.33
C ALA A 479 8.67 -26.62 -6.96
N SER A 480 9.94 -26.99 -6.90
CA SER A 480 10.62 -27.39 -5.67
C SER A 480 10.65 -26.29 -4.61
N ASP A 481 10.65 -25.00 -4.99
CA ASP A 481 10.58 -23.87 -4.05
C ASP A 481 9.32 -23.94 -3.18
N VAL A 482 8.16 -24.19 -3.81
CA VAL A 482 6.87 -24.31 -3.13
C VAL A 482 6.83 -25.55 -2.24
N LEU A 483 7.31 -26.69 -2.76
CA LEU A 483 7.31 -27.96 -2.04
C LEU A 483 8.29 -27.97 -0.85
N ALA A 484 9.43 -27.27 -0.95
CA ALA A 484 10.40 -27.14 0.12
C ALA A 484 9.79 -26.44 1.34
N VAL A 485 9.05 -25.35 1.13
CA VAL A 485 8.34 -24.66 2.22
C VAL A 485 7.24 -25.54 2.81
N GLN A 486 6.48 -26.29 2.00
CA GLN A 486 5.50 -27.24 2.53
C GLN A 486 6.15 -28.27 3.46
N LEU A 487 7.34 -28.78 3.09
CA LEU A 487 8.08 -29.74 3.90
C LEU A 487 8.59 -29.10 5.20
N LEU A 488 9.19 -27.92 5.13
CA LEU A 488 9.67 -27.20 6.32
C LEU A 488 8.54 -26.87 7.30
N LEU A 489 7.37 -26.47 6.82
CA LEU A 489 6.19 -26.23 7.66
C LEU A 489 5.69 -27.52 8.31
N LYS A 490 5.65 -28.63 7.56
CA LYS A 490 5.28 -29.95 8.09
C LYS A 490 6.24 -30.38 9.19
N GLU A 491 7.54 -30.28 8.97
CA GLU A 491 8.57 -30.64 9.96
C GLU A 491 8.57 -29.73 11.19
N ALA A 492 8.09 -28.49 11.04
CA ALA A 492 7.84 -27.59 12.17
C ALA A 492 6.55 -27.91 12.96
N GLY A 493 5.79 -28.93 12.54
CA GLY A 493 4.60 -29.43 13.23
C GLY A 493 3.27 -28.91 12.69
N LEU A 494 3.25 -28.21 11.55
CA LEU A 494 2.00 -27.73 10.95
C LEU A 494 1.16 -28.92 10.42
N GLN A 495 0.01 -29.17 11.06
CA GLN A 495 -0.91 -30.27 10.69
C GLN A 495 -2.07 -29.82 9.77
N ARG A 496 -2.22 -28.51 9.60
CA ARG A 496 -3.31 -27.90 8.82
C ARG A 496 -2.79 -27.33 7.50
N PRO A 497 -3.65 -27.13 6.50
CA PRO A 497 -3.27 -26.44 5.28
C PRO A 497 -2.75 -25.02 5.54
N MET A 498 -1.76 -24.62 4.74
CA MET A 498 -1.26 -23.24 4.64
C MET A 498 -1.05 -22.93 3.16
N ARG A 499 -1.53 -21.78 2.69
CA ARG A 499 -1.27 -21.34 1.32
C ARG A 499 0.19 -20.95 1.20
N VAL A 500 0.93 -21.68 0.37
CA VAL A 500 2.32 -21.39 0.00
C VAL A 500 2.31 -20.79 -1.40
N VAL A 501 2.80 -19.55 -1.51
CA VAL A 501 2.54 -18.66 -2.65
C VAL A 501 3.86 -18.29 -3.32
N PRO A 502 4.15 -18.77 -4.53
CA PRO A 502 5.32 -18.30 -5.27
C PRO A 502 5.12 -16.84 -5.71
N LEU A 503 6.13 -16.01 -5.50
CA LEU A 503 6.25 -14.66 -6.05
C LEU A 503 7.20 -14.69 -7.25
N PHE A 504 6.66 -14.45 -8.43
CA PHE A 504 7.43 -14.29 -9.67
C PHE A 504 7.72 -12.79 -9.86
N GLU A 505 9.00 -12.41 -9.78
CA GLU A 505 9.40 -11.00 -9.69
C GLU A 505 10.47 -10.53 -10.68
N THR A 506 11.10 -11.41 -11.47
CA THR A 506 11.93 -11.04 -12.63
C THR A 506 11.18 -11.27 -13.95
N LEU A 507 11.69 -10.72 -15.06
CA LEU A 507 11.09 -10.96 -16.38
C LEU A 507 11.09 -12.45 -16.74
N ALA A 508 12.21 -13.14 -16.49
CA ALA A 508 12.34 -14.57 -16.74
C ALA A 508 11.38 -15.40 -15.87
N ASP A 509 11.22 -15.02 -14.60
CA ASP A 509 10.30 -15.70 -13.68
C ASP A 509 8.85 -15.52 -14.10
N LEU A 510 8.45 -14.34 -14.59
CA LEU A 510 7.11 -14.08 -15.09
C LEU A 510 6.79 -14.91 -16.34
N ASP A 511 7.73 -15.00 -17.28
CA ASP A 511 7.57 -15.87 -18.45
C ASP A 511 7.54 -17.36 -18.05
N ASN A 512 8.25 -17.75 -16.99
CA ASN A 512 8.28 -19.12 -16.46
C ASN A 512 7.14 -19.46 -15.47
N ALA A 513 6.34 -18.47 -15.04
CA ALA A 513 5.29 -18.66 -14.04
C ALA A 513 4.24 -19.70 -14.47
N GLY A 514 3.82 -19.65 -15.74
CA GLY A 514 2.88 -20.62 -16.31
C GLY A 514 3.42 -22.06 -16.25
N PRO A 515 4.57 -22.35 -16.87
CA PRO A 515 5.23 -23.65 -16.78
C PRO A 515 5.38 -24.19 -15.35
N VAL A 516 5.85 -23.39 -14.39
CA VAL A 516 6.04 -23.79 -12.99
C VAL A 516 4.72 -24.19 -12.33
N ILE A 517 3.68 -23.36 -12.45
CA ILE A 517 2.37 -23.67 -11.87
C ILE A 517 1.71 -24.86 -12.57
N GLY A 518 1.85 -24.97 -13.89
CA GLY A 518 1.37 -26.12 -14.66
C GLY A 518 2.01 -27.41 -14.18
N HIS A 519 3.32 -27.41 -13.94
CA HIS A 519 4.03 -28.56 -13.40
C HIS A 519 3.57 -28.89 -11.97
N LEU A 520 3.52 -27.90 -11.06
CA LEU A 520 3.02 -28.10 -9.69
C LEU A 520 1.62 -28.73 -9.65
N LEU A 521 0.69 -28.22 -10.46
CA LEU A 521 -0.69 -28.73 -10.52
C LEU A 521 -0.78 -30.14 -11.13
N SER A 522 0.20 -30.53 -11.95
CA SER A 522 0.28 -31.89 -12.50
C SER A 522 0.76 -32.94 -11.48
N LEU A 523 1.43 -32.52 -10.39
CA LEU A 523 1.94 -33.42 -9.35
C LEU A 523 0.78 -33.88 -8.45
N PRO A 524 0.45 -35.20 -8.40
CA PRO A 524 -0.67 -35.68 -7.59
C PRO A 524 -0.50 -35.37 -6.09
N GLY A 525 0.74 -35.43 -5.59
CA GLY A 525 1.06 -35.11 -4.20
C GLY A 525 0.76 -33.64 -3.84
N TYR A 526 1.05 -32.70 -4.73
CA TYR A 526 0.70 -31.29 -4.53
C TYR A 526 -0.81 -31.09 -4.63
N ARG A 527 -1.44 -31.66 -5.66
CA ARG A 527 -2.89 -31.53 -5.90
C ARG A 527 -3.74 -31.98 -4.71
N LEU A 528 -3.35 -33.06 -4.03
CA LEU A 528 -4.01 -33.58 -2.83
C LEU A 528 -3.89 -32.64 -1.61
N ARG A 529 -2.85 -31.80 -1.57
CA ARG A 529 -2.59 -30.83 -0.48
C ARG A 529 -3.02 -29.41 -0.81
N LEU A 530 -3.49 -29.15 -2.03
CA LEU A 530 -4.01 -27.85 -2.42
C LEU A 530 -5.42 -27.67 -1.86
N HIS A 531 -5.57 -26.79 -0.87
CA HIS A 531 -6.85 -26.44 -0.26
C HIS A 531 -7.22 -25.00 -0.59
N GLY A 532 -8.38 -24.81 -1.23
CA GLY A 532 -8.79 -23.51 -1.76
C GLY A 532 -8.13 -23.18 -3.10
N PRO A 533 -8.04 -21.89 -3.48
CA PRO A 533 -7.42 -21.49 -4.73
C PRO A 533 -5.90 -21.72 -4.72
N GLN A 534 -5.34 -21.95 -5.92
CA GLN A 534 -3.93 -21.70 -6.17
C GLN A 534 -3.70 -20.20 -6.09
N GLU A 535 -2.97 -19.75 -5.07
CA GLU A 535 -2.56 -18.35 -4.95
C GLU A 535 -1.18 -18.16 -5.59
N VAL A 536 -1.01 -17.13 -6.40
CA VAL A 536 0.24 -16.76 -7.07
C VAL A 536 0.45 -15.26 -6.89
N MET A 537 1.65 -14.86 -6.47
CA MET A 537 1.99 -13.45 -6.31
C MET A 537 2.76 -12.94 -7.54
N ILE A 538 2.37 -11.76 -8.03
CA ILE A 538 3.00 -11.11 -9.19
C ILE A 538 3.78 -9.88 -8.72
N GLY A 539 5.09 -9.86 -8.98
CA GLY A 539 5.97 -8.74 -8.69
C GLY A 539 5.89 -7.65 -9.76
N TYR A 540 5.74 -6.39 -9.35
CA TYR A 540 5.68 -5.26 -10.28
C TYR A 540 6.98 -4.47 -10.32
N SER A 541 7.35 -3.84 -9.20
CA SER A 541 8.51 -2.94 -9.17
C SER A 541 9.83 -3.65 -9.43
N ASP A 542 10.01 -4.89 -8.95
CA ASP A 542 11.25 -5.64 -9.17
C ASP A 542 11.41 -6.05 -10.64
N SER A 543 10.33 -6.43 -11.34
CA SER A 543 10.37 -6.73 -12.78
C SER A 543 10.62 -5.47 -13.61
N ALA A 544 10.03 -4.34 -13.21
CA ALA A 544 10.30 -3.05 -13.86
C ALA A 544 11.76 -2.60 -13.65
N LYS A 545 12.36 -2.88 -12.49
CA LYS A 545 13.80 -2.63 -12.25
C LYS A 545 14.69 -3.51 -13.13
N ASP A 546 14.27 -4.74 -13.41
CA ASP A 546 14.99 -5.71 -14.25
C ASP A 546 14.98 -5.33 -15.74
N ALA A 547 13.83 -4.90 -16.27
CA ALA A 547 13.59 -4.80 -17.71
C ALA A 547 12.88 -3.50 -18.19
N GLY A 548 12.63 -2.53 -17.31
CA GLY A 548 11.82 -1.35 -17.64
C GLY A 548 10.31 -1.61 -17.52
N THR A 549 9.51 -0.55 -17.39
CA THR A 549 8.07 -0.67 -17.09
C THR A 549 7.24 -1.21 -18.25
N THR A 550 7.63 -0.95 -19.50
CA THR A 550 6.93 -1.42 -20.71
C THR A 550 6.90 -2.95 -20.76
N ALA A 551 8.06 -3.58 -20.70
CA ALA A 551 8.19 -5.02 -20.79
C ALA A 551 7.68 -5.74 -19.55
N ALA A 552 7.95 -5.20 -18.36
CA ALA A 552 7.43 -5.75 -17.12
C ALA A 552 5.90 -5.79 -17.11
N ALA A 553 5.24 -4.70 -17.52
CA ALA A 553 3.77 -4.64 -17.58
C ALA A 553 3.19 -5.66 -18.57
N TRP A 554 3.83 -5.85 -19.72
CA TRP A 554 3.39 -6.82 -20.71
C TRP A 554 3.60 -8.26 -20.26
N ALA A 555 4.77 -8.58 -19.71
CA ALA A 555 5.06 -9.90 -19.14
C ALA A 555 4.08 -10.26 -18.03
N GLN A 556 3.72 -9.33 -17.15
CA GLN A 556 2.68 -9.53 -16.13
C GLN A 556 1.32 -9.84 -16.73
N TYR A 557 0.92 -9.16 -17.81
CA TYR A 557 -0.36 -9.42 -18.47
C TYR A 557 -0.39 -10.84 -19.05
N ARG A 558 0.66 -11.21 -19.81
CA ARG A 558 0.79 -12.56 -20.40
C ARG A 558 0.85 -13.66 -19.34
N ALA A 559 1.62 -13.45 -18.27
CA ALA A 559 1.74 -14.40 -17.17
C ALA A 559 0.38 -14.65 -16.50
N GLN A 560 -0.37 -13.59 -16.20
CA GLN A 560 -1.70 -13.70 -15.62
C GLN A 560 -2.70 -14.41 -16.55
N GLU A 561 -2.71 -14.09 -17.85
CA GLU A 561 -3.52 -14.83 -18.84
C GLU A 561 -3.16 -16.33 -18.82
N LYS A 562 -1.87 -16.65 -18.85
CA LYS A 562 -1.40 -18.04 -18.85
C LYS A 562 -1.80 -18.79 -17.59
N LEU A 563 -1.70 -18.15 -16.43
CA LEU A 563 -2.12 -18.72 -15.15
C LEU A 563 -3.63 -18.97 -15.12
N VAL A 564 -4.44 -18.05 -15.65
CA VAL A 564 -5.89 -18.25 -15.79
C VAL A 564 -6.20 -19.45 -16.67
N GLU A 565 -5.55 -19.58 -17.83
CA GLU A 565 -5.72 -20.73 -18.74
C GLU A 565 -5.37 -22.05 -18.05
N ILE A 566 -4.21 -22.12 -17.39
CA ILE A 566 -3.71 -23.34 -16.74
C ILE A 566 -4.62 -23.77 -15.60
N CYS A 567 -4.96 -22.84 -14.70
CA CYS A 567 -5.84 -23.14 -13.57
C CYS A 567 -7.24 -23.57 -14.04
N ARG A 568 -7.78 -22.92 -15.09
CA ARG A 568 -9.06 -23.33 -15.71
C ARG A 568 -8.98 -24.74 -16.28
N ALA A 569 -7.93 -25.07 -17.03
CA ALA A 569 -7.72 -26.40 -17.60
C ALA A 569 -7.59 -27.50 -16.52
N GLN A 570 -6.99 -27.16 -15.38
CA GLN A 570 -6.79 -28.07 -14.23
C GLN A 570 -7.95 -28.06 -13.22
N GLN A 571 -9.04 -27.31 -13.50
CA GLN A 571 -10.18 -27.13 -12.61
C GLN A 571 -9.75 -26.68 -11.20
N VAL A 572 -8.88 -25.70 -11.16
CA VAL A 572 -8.36 -25.04 -9.95
C VAL A 572 -8.80 -23.58 -9.98
N GLU A 573 -9.30 -23.09 -8.86
CA GLU A 573 -9.55 -21.66 -8.71
C GLU A 573 -8.21 -20.93 -8.57
N LEU A 574 -8.03 -19.81 -9.27
CA LEU A 574 -6.84 -18.96 -9.17
C LEU A 574 -7.13 -17.78 -8.24
N LEU A 575 -6.15 -17.41 -7.43
CA LEU A 575 -6.11 -16.13 -6.72
C LEU A 575 -4.80 -15.42 -7.05
N LEU A 576 -4.89 -14.29 -7.75
CA LEU A 576 -3.72 -13.46 -8.00
C LEU A 576 -3.51 -12.49 -6.84
N PHE A 577 -2.29 -12.51 -6.30
CA PHE A 577 -1.84 -11.55 -5.30
C PHE A 577 -0.96 -10.50 -5.99
N HIS A 578 -1.51 -9.30 -6.15
CA HIS A 578 -0.82 -8.18 -6.76
C HIS A 578 0.15 -7.51 -5.78
N GLY A 579 1.45 -7.55 -6.08
CA GLY A 579 2.50 -6.92 -5.26
C GLY A 579 2.56 -5.40 -5.34
N ARG A 580 3.49 -4.81 -4.57
CA ARG A 580 3.78 -3.37 -4.61
C ARG A 580 4.19 -2.95 -6.02
N GLY A 581 3.77 -1.75 -6.41
CA GLY A 581 4.20 -1.17 -7.66
C GLY A 581 3.29 -1.39 -8.87
N GLY A 582 2.18 -2.10 -8.72
CA GLY A 582 1.19 -2.23 -9.80
C GLY A 582 0.38 -0.94 -9.98
N THR A 583 -0.23 -0.77 -11.16
CA THR A 583 -1.26 0.27 -11.40
C THR A 583 -2.37 0.24 -10.35
N VAL A 584 -2.67 -0.95 -9.81
CA VAL A 584 -3.68 -1.17 -8.76
C VAL A 584 -3.27 -0.58 -7.40
N GLY A 585 -2.02 -0.79 -6.97
CA GLY A 585 -1.59 -0.44 -5.61
C GLY A 585 -1.25 1.04 -5.41
N ARG A 586 -1.00 1.78 -6.49
CA ARG A 586 -0.34 3.10 -6.44
C ARG A 586 -1.23 4.31 -6.20
N GLY A 587 -2.55 4.19 -6.35
CA GLY A 587 -3.50 5.27 -6.01
C GLY A 587 -3.25 6.65 -6.66
N GLY A 588 -2.42 6.76 -7.70
CA GLY A 588 -2.33 7.97 -8.54
C GLY A 588 -2.84 7.78 -9.97
N GLY A 589 -3.43 6.63 -10.27
CA GLY A 589 -4.52 6.48 -11.22
C GLY A 589 -5.69 5.81 -10.46
N PRO A 590 -6.93 5.88 -10.96
CA PRO A 590 -8.06 5.29 -10.26
C PRO A 590 -7.83 3.78 -10.07
N ALA A 591 -7.69 3.30 -8.83
CA ALA A 591 -7.52 1.87 -8.52
C ALA A 591 -8.62 1.02 -9.20
N HIS A 592 -9.80 1.62 -9.35
CA HIS A 592 -10.92 1.12 -10.15
C HIS A 592 -10.51 0.76 -11.59
N ALA A 593 -9.93 1.68 -12.35
CA ALA A 593 -9.52 1.45 -13.74
C ALA A 593 -8.44 0.36 -13.84
N ALA A 594 -7.49 0.34 -12.90
CA ALA A 594 -6.43 -0.66 -12.87
C ALA A 594 -6.95 -2.09 -12.61
N ILE A 595 -8.03 -2.26 -11.83
CA ILE A 595 -8.67 -3.56 -11.63
C ILE A 595 -9.43 -3.98 -12.89
N LEU A 596 -10.17 -3.05 -13.51
CA LEU A 596 -10.87 -3.29 -14.77
C LEU A 596 -9.92 -3.58 -15.96
N SER A 597 -8.66 -3.20 -15.84
CA SER A 597 -7.64 -3.44 -16.87
C SER A 597 -6.94 -4.80 -16.75
N GLN A 598 -7.25 -5.61 -15.73
CA GLN A 598 -6.63 -6.93 -15.57
C GLN A 598 -7.16 -7.92 -16.62
N PRO A 599 -6.40 -8.98 -16.95
CA PRO A 599 -6.84 -9.96 -17.95
C PRO A 599 -8.20 -10.61 -17.62
N PRO A 600 -9.01 -10.96 -18.63
CA PRO A 600 -10.30 -11.61 -18.41
C PRO A 600 -10.18 -12.90 -17.57
N GLY A 601 -10.95 -12.98 -16.48
CA GLY A 601 -10.95 -14.14 -15.57
C GLY A 601 -9.86 -14.13 -14.49
N SER A 602 -9.00 -13.12 -14.44
CA SER A 602 -7.96 -12.98 -13.41
C SER A 602 -8.50 -12.56 -12.04
N VAL A 603 -9.62 -11.83 -12.01
CA VAL A 603 -10.31 -11.37 -10.79
C VAL A 603 -11.33 -12.40 -10.33
N ALA A 604 -12.33 -12.75 -11.16
CA ALA A 604 -13.30 -13.82 -10.89
C ALA A 604 -13.93 -13.80 -9.46
N GLY A 605 -14.21 -12.62 -8.93
CA GLY A 605 -14.78 -12.40 -7.60
C GLY A 605 -13.77 -12.37 -6.46
N ARG A 606 -12.47 -12.57 -6.74
CA ARG A 606 -11.39 -12.58 -5.75
C ARG A 606 -10.29 -11.60 -6.16
N PHE A 607 -9.87 -10.77 -5.21
CA PHE A 607 -8.86 -9.76 -5.49
C PHE A 607 -7.97 -9.56 -4.29
N ARG A 608 -6.67 -9.84 -4.43
CA ARG A 608 -5.71 -9.61 -3.35
C ARG A 608 -4.65 -8.63 -3.81
N THR A 609 -4.47 -7.52 -3.11
CA THR A 609 -3.49 -6.50 -3.48
C THR A 609 -2.72 -5.99 -2.27
N THR A 610 -1.44 -5.67 -2.49
CA THR A 610 -0.65 -4.92 -1.53
C THR A 610 -1.05 -3.45 -1.52
N GLU A 611 -1.35 -2.92 -0.34
CA GLU A 611 -1.46 -1.48 -0.10
C GLU A 611 -0.11 -0.95 0.37
N GLN A 612 0.48 -0.07 -0.45
CA GLN A 612 1.76 0.56 -0.18
C GLN A 612 1.65 1.46 1.06
N GLY A 613 2.61 1.37 1.97
CA GLY A 613 2.53 2.09 3.24
C GLY A 613 2.47 3.61 3.07
N GLU A 614 3.15 4.16 2.05
CA GLU A 614 3.06 5.56 1.65
C GLU A 614 1.65 5.99 1.18
N MET A 615 0.83 5.05 0.71
CA MET A 615 -0.54 5.30 0.25
C MET A 615 -1.60 5.00 1.30
N ILE A 616 -1.28 4.20 2.34
CA ILE A 616 -2.26 3.81 3.38
C ILE A 616 -2.88 5.05 4.03
N ARG A 617 -2.10 6.09 4.31
CA ARG A 617 -2.64 7.33 4.87
C ARG A 617 -3.57 8.06 3.91
N PHE A 618 -3.25 8.09 2.62
CA PHE A 618 -4.07 8.75 1.61
C PHE A 618 -5.33 7.98 1.23
N LYS A 619 -5.35 6.66 1.40
CA LYS A 619 -6.53 5.82 1.11
C LYS A 619 -7.38 5.52 2.32
N PHE A 620 -6.77 5.41 3.50
CA PHE A 620 -7.41 4.91 4.71
C PHE A 620 -7.15 5.76 5.95
N GLY A 621 -6.49 6.92 5.83
CA GLY A 621 -6.15 7.77 6.98
C GLY A 621 -7.37 8.39 7.67
N LEU A 622 -8.42 8.72 6.91
CA LEU A 622 -9.69 9.25 7.42
C LEU A 622 -10.84 8.31 7.07
N PRO A 623 -11.85 8.15 7.95
CA PRO A 623 -12.99 7.25 7.70
C PRO A 623 -13.69 7.50 6.35
N ASP A 624 -14.00 8.76 6.03
CA ASP A 624 -14.73 9.08 4.79
C ASP A 624 -13.91 8.76 3.52
N ILE A 625 -12.59 8.98 3.56
CA ILE A 625 -11.68 8.61 2.46
C ILE A 625 -11.59 7.09 2.34
N ALA A 626 -11.53 6.38 3.48
CA ALA A 626 -11.53 4.92 3.50
C ALA A 626 -12.81 4.37 2.87
N GLU A 627 -13.98 4.91 3.21
CA GLU A 627 -15.26 4.51 2.62
C GLU A 627 -15.29 4.68 1.10
N GLN A 628 -14.82 5.81 0.59
CA GLN A 628 -14.70 6.06 -0.86
C GLN A 628 -13.82 5.01 -1.54
N ASN A 629 -12.64 4.73 -0.98
CA ASN A 629 -11.70 3.76 -1.54
C ASN A 629 -12.26 2.32 -1.48
N LEU A 630 -12.91 1.94 -0.38
CA LEU A 630 -13.56 0.64 -0.24
C LEU A 630 -14.68 0.47 -1.28
N ASN A 631 -15.46 1.51 -1.55
CA ASN A 631 -16.51 1.47 -2.57
C ASN A 631 -15.93 1.32 -3.99
N LEU A 632 -14.82 1.99 -4.29
CA LEU A 632 -14.10 1.81 -5.57
C LEU A 632 -13.61 0.37 -5.76
N TYR A 633 -13.01 -0.24 -4.72
CA TYR A 633 -12.59 -1.64 -4.77
C TYR A 633 -13.76 -2.59 -4.99
N LEU A 634 -14.85 -2.38 -4.24
CA LEU A 634 -16.04 -3.21 -4.34
C LEU A 634 -16.63 -3.18 -5.75
N ALA A 635 -16.85 -1.98 -6.30
CA ALA A 635 -17.43 -1.81 -7.62
C ALA A 635 -16.53 -2.37 -8.72
N ALA A 636 -15.23 -2.08 -8.68
CA ALA A 636 -14.30 -2.53 -9.70
C ALA A 636 -14.18 -4.06 -9.76
N VAL A 637 -14.12 -4.72 -8.60
CA VAL A 637 -14.04 -6.19 -8.53
C VAL A 637 -15.36 -6.83 -8.97
N LEU A 638 -16.51 -6.26 -8.58
CA LEU A 638 -17.80 -6.73 -9.04
C LEU A 638 -17.92 -6.63 -10.57
N GLU A 639 -17.56 -5.47 -11.12
CA GLU A 639 -17.60 -5.20 -12.56
C GLU A 639 -16.63 -6.10 -13.32
N ALA A 640 -15.36 -6.18 -12.93
CA ALA A 640 -14.38 -7.06 -13.57
C ALA A 640 -14.80 -8.55 -13.55
N THR A 641 -15.63 -8.94 -12.58
CA THR A 641 -16.14 -10.30 -12.44
C THR A 641 -17.33 -10.58 -13.35
N LEU A 642 -18.26 -9.62 -13.50
CA LEU A 642 -19.50 -9.81 -14.26
C LEU A 642 -19.42 -9.30 -15.70
N GLN A 643 -18.54 -8.35 -15.96
CA GLN A 643 -18.28 -7.70 -17.24
C GLN A 643 -16.76 -7.57 -17.44
N PRO A 644 -16.05 -8.69 -17.68
CA PRO A 644 -14.60 -8.66 -17.89
C PRO A 644 -14.23 -7.81 -19.13
N PRO A 645 -13.00 -7.25 -19.18
CA PRO A 645 -12.55 -6.47 -20.33
C PRO A 645 -12.47 -7.32 -21.61
N PRO A 646 -12.40 -6.70 -22.79
CA PRO A 646 -12.19 -7.44 -24.03
C PRO A 646 -10.83 -8.15 -24.05
N MET A 647 -10.77 -9.31 -24.69
CA MET A 647 -9.50 -9.97 -25.00
C MET A 647 -8.75 -9.16 -26.07
N PRO A 648 -7.42 -9.00 -25.96
CA PRO A 648 -6.67 -8.21 -26.93
C PRO A 648 -6.54 -8.94 -28.27
N GLU A 649 -6.65 -8.18 -29.35
CA GLU A 649 -6.49 -8.66 -30.72
C GLU A 649 -5.06 -9.15 -31.00
N PRO A 650 -4.85 -10.08 -31.95
CA PRO A 650 -3.51 -10.54 -32.31
C PRO A 650 -2.55 -9.41 -32.69
N ALA A 651 -3.03 -8.39 -33.41
CA ALA A 651 -2.22 -7.23 -33.78
C ALA A 651 -1.79 -6.40 -32.56
N TRP A 652 -2.64 -6.26 -31.53
CA TRP A 652 -2.30 -5.56 -30.29
C TRP A 652 -1.25 -6.32 -29.48
N ARG A 653 -1.33 -7.66 -29.48
CA ARG A 653 -0.32 -8.52 -28.83
C ARG A 653 1.03 -8.39 -29.51
N GLN A 654 1.06 -8.48 -30.84
CA GLN A 654 2.29 -8.28 -31.61
C GLN A 654 2.88 -6.88 -31.36
N MET A 655 2.03 -5.84 -31.37
CA MET A 655 2.46 -4.48 -31.03
C MET A 655 3.10 -4.42 -29.63
N MET A 656 2.48 -5.04 -28.62
CA MET A 656 3.06 -5.06 -27.27
C MET A 656 4.35 -5.88 -27.17
N ASP A 657 4.50 -6.96 -27.93
CA ASP A 657 5.76 -7.72 -28.01
C ASP A 657 6.88 -6.83 -28.61
N GLU A 658 6.59 -6.06 -29.66
CA GLU A 658 7.52 -5.11 -30.27
C GLU A 658 7.88 -3.97 -29.30
N LEU A 659 6.88 -3.32 -28.68
CA LEU A 659 7.09 -2.26 -27.69
C LEU A 659 7.90 -2.74 -26.48
N ALA A 660 7.64 -3.96 -26.01
CA ALA A 660 8.39 -4.55 -24.91
C ALA A 660 9.86 -4.78 -25.32
N ALA A 661 10.11 -5.35 -26.49
CA ALA A 661 11.47 -5.60 -26.97
C ALA A 661 12.29 -4.31 -27.14
N ASP A 662 11.71 -3.29 -27.78
CA ASP A 662 12.32 -1.97 -27.94
C ASP A 662 12.60 -1.34 -26.56
N GLY A 663 11.61 -1.36 -25.66
CA GLY A 663 11.72 -0.78 -24.32
C GLY A 663 12.77 -1.45 -23.42
N VAL A 664 12.88 -2.79 -23.44
CA VAL A 664 13.94 -3.50 -22.67
C VAL A 664 15.32 -3.08 -23.17
N SER A 665 15.49 -3.02 -24.49
CA SER A 665 16.77 -2.67 -25.10
C SER A 665 17.20 -1.27 -24.69
N ALA A 666 16.31 -0.28 -24.82
CA ALA A 666 16.58 1.10 -24.42
C ALA A 666 16.87 1.23 -22.91
N TYR A 667 16.08 0.56 -22.07
CA TYR A 667 16.28 0.58 -20.62
C TYR A 667 17.63 -0.03 -20.21
N ARG A 668 18.00 -1.20 -20.74
CA ARG A 668 19.26 -1.88 -20.39
C ARG A 668 20.49 -1.18 -20.95
N ALA A 669 20.38 -0.56 -22.12
CA ALA A 669 21.45 0.26 -22.71
C ALA A 669 21.92 1.35 -21.73
N VAL A 670 20.99 1.97 -21.01
CA VAL A 670 21.31 2.99 -19.99
C VAL A 670 21.68 2.34 -18.64
N VAL A 671 20.82 1.48 -18.09
CA VAL A 671 20.92 1.08 -16.67
C VAL A 671 21.97 -0.02 -16.43
N ARG A 672 22.26 -0.86 -17.43
CA ARG A 672 23.20 -1.98 -17.32
C ARG A 672 24.46 -1.82 -18.14
N GLU A 673 24.31 -1.38 -19.40
CA GLU A 673 25.39 -1.42 -20.38
C GLU A 673 26.26 -0.16 -20.35
N ASN A 674 25.69 0.99 -19.96
CA ASN A 674 26.45 2.23 -19.81
C ASN A 674 27.35 2.16 -18.55
N PRO A 675 28.69 2.18 -18.71
CA PRO A 675 29.62 2.04 -17.59
C PRO A 675 29.60 3.22 -16.61
N GLU A 676 29.16 4.40 -17.06
CA GLU A 676 29.13 5.63 -16.26
C GLU A 676 27.83 5.76 -15.44
N PHE A 677 26.83 4.93 -15.70
CA PHE A 677 25.50 5.07 -15.13
C PHE A 677 25.48 4.96 -13.60
N VAL A 678 26.20 4.00 -13.03
CA VAL A 678 26.21 3.76 -11.58
C VAL A 678 26.83 4.95 -10.83
N ASP A 679 27.88 5.54 -11.39
CA ASP A 679 28.55 6.69 -10.78
C ASP A 679 27.70 7.96 -10.92
N TYR A 680 27.10 8.18 -12.09
CA TYR A 680 26.13 9.25 -12.29
C TYR A 680 24.95 9.11 -11.32
N PHE A 681 24.37 7.91 -11.20
CA PHE A 681 23.24 7.64 -10.29
C PHE A 681 23.56 8.01 -8.83
N ARG A 682 24.74 7.66 -8.34
CA ARG A 682 25.18 7.97 -6.96
C ARG A 682 25.42 9.46 -6.74
N GLN A 683 25.87 10.18 -7.77
CA GLN A 683 26.11 11.63 -7.71
C GLN A 683 24.81 12.43 -7.87
N ALA A 684 23.98 12.08 -8.85
CA ALA A 684 22.76 12.83 -9.18
C ALA A 684 21.65 12.65 -8.13
N THR A 685 21.61 11.50 -7.43
CA THR A 685 20.53 11.15 -6.49
C THR A 685 21.00 11.05 -5.04
N PRO A 686 20.10 11.16 -4.05
CA PRO A 686 20.44 10.96 -2.64
C PRO A 686 20.52 9.47 -2.23
N GLU A 687 20.76 8.53 -3.15
CA GLU A 687 20.73 7.08 -2.86
C GLU A 687 21.60 6.68 -1.67
N GLN A 688 22.81 7.24 -1.60
CA GLN A 688 23.78 6.91 -0.56
C GLN A 688 23.30 7.42 0.81
N GLU A 689 22.72 8.62 0.83
CA GLU A 689 22.18 9.24 2.03
C GLU A 689 20.93 8.49 2.51
N LEU A 690 20.04 8.08 1.61
CA LEU A 690 18.83 7.31 1.93
C LEU A 690 19.11 6.05 2.75
N GLY A 691 20.22 5.36 2.48
CA GLY A 691 20.65 4.18 3.26
C GLY A 691 21.03 4.49 4.71
N ARG A 692 21.48 5.72 4.99
CA ARG A 692 21.87 6.20 6.33
C ARG A 692 20.67 6.67 7.15
N LEU A 693 19.56 7.01 6.51
CA LEU A 693 18.38 7.57 7.18
C LEU A 693 17.59 6.48 7.93
N PRO A 694 16.97 6.81 9.09
CA PRO A 694 16.13 5.89 9.86
C PRO A 694 14.70 5.75 9.27
N LEU A 695 14.57 5.51 7.96
CA LEU A 695 13.30 5.54 7.21
C LEU A 695 12.36 4.36 7.51
N GLY A 696 12.92 3.18 7.75
CA GLY A 696 12.16 1.95 7.98
C GLY A 696 13.03 0.87 8.61
N SER A 697 12.42 -0.20 9.11
CA SER A 697 13.11 -1.29 9.82
C SER A 697 14.12 -2.04 8.92
N ARG A 698 13.96 -1.96 7.60
CA ARG A 698 14.72 -2.71 6.58
C ARG A 698 16.03 -2.04 6.15
N PRO A 699 17.12 -2.80 5.91
CA PRO A 699 18.30 -2.30 5.20
C PRO A 699 18.00 -1.94 3.74
N ALA A 700 18.71 -0.95 3.18
CA ALA A 700 18.50 -0.46 1.81
C ALA A 700 19.03 -1.40 0.71
N LYS A 701 20.08 -2.19 0.99
CA LYS A 701 20.71 -3.12 0.03
C LYS A 701 20.60 -4.57 0.50
N ARG A 702 20.57 -5.51 -0.44
CA ARG A 702 20.67 -6.95 -0.12
C ARG A 702 22.13 -7.36 0.13
N ARG A 703 23.08 -6.82 -0.65
CA ARG A 703 24.55 -6.99 -0.58
C ARG A 703 25.24 -5.75 -1.17
N GLU A 704 26.56 -5.60 -0.99
CA GLU A 704 27.32 -4.58 -1.73
C GLU A 704 27.34 -4.89 -3.24
N GLY A 705 27.17 -3.88 -4.11
CA GLY A 705 27.12 -4.06 -5.58
C GLY A 705 26.54 -2.86 -6.35
N GLY A 706 26.24 -3.08 -7.65
CA GLY A 706 25.61 -2.12 -8.57
C GLY A 706 24.07 -2.06 -8.46
N VAL A 707 23.36 -1.63 -9.51
CA VAL A 707 21.88 -1.48 -9.51
C VAL A 707 21.15 -2.80 -9.21
N GLU A 708 21.75 -3.93 -9.58
CA GLU A 708 21.19 -5.27 -9.34
C GLU A 708 21.08 -5.60 -7.85
N SER A 709 22.00 -5.10 -7.02
CA SER A 709 21.97 -5.31 -5.56
C SER A 709 21.07 -4.33 -4.81
N LEU A 710 20.65 -3.25 -5.49
CA LEU A 710 19.67 -2.29 -5.00
C LEU A 710 18.26 -2.86 -5.13
N ARG A 711 17.45 -2.64 -4.09
CA ARG A 711 16.03 -3.03 -4.11
C ARG A 711 15.20 -2.02 -4.91
N ALA A 712 14.01 -2.45 -5.33
CA ALA A 712 13.07 -1.60 -6.05
C ALA A 712 12.70 -0.30 -5.31
N ILE A 713 12.52 -0.33 -3.99
CA ILE A 713 12.10 0.86 -3.23
C ILE A 713 13.17 1.95 -3.24
N PRO A 714 14.43 1.72 -2.81
CA PRO A 714 15.49 2.72 -2.93
C PRO A 714 15.73 3.18 -4.38
N TRP A 715 15.59 2.27 -5.35
CA TRP A 715 15.72 2.61 -6.77
C TRP A 715 14.72 3.68 -7.21
N ILE A 716 13.42 3.43 -7.01
CA ILE A 716 12.35 4.37 -7.36
C ILE A 716 12.47 5.65 -6.53
N PHE A 717 12.78 5.51 -5.24
CA PHE A 717 12.78 6.63 -4.31
C PHE A 717 13.92 7.61 -4.60
N ALA A 718 15.12 7.12 -4.93
CA ALA A 718 16.25 7.98 -5.28
C ALA A 718 15.95 8.91 -6.47
N TRP A 719 15.37 8.37 -7.54
CA TRP A 719 14.97 9.15 -8.72
C TRP A 719 13.72 10.02 -8.52
N THR A 720 12.90 9.66 -7.54
CA THR A 720 11.75 10.48 -7.12
C THR A 720 12.22 11.78 -6.48
N GLN A 721 13.28 11.71 -5.67
CA GLN A 721 13.83 12.87 -4.95
C GLN A 721 14.40 13.93 -5.90
N THR A 722 14.84 13.56 -7.09
CA THR A 722 15.49 14.45 -8.07
C THR A 722 14.56 14.89 -9.20
N ARG A 723 13.28 14.49 -9.15
CA ARG A 723 12.27 14.79 -10.18
C ARG A 723 12.55 14.25 -11.58
N LEU A 724 13.55 13.40 -11.76
CA LEU A 724 13.76 12.74 -13.05
C LEU A 724 12.80 11.56 -13.26
N MET A 725 12.40 10.86 -12.20
CA MET A 725 11.46 9.72 -12.26
C MET A 725 11.90 8.59 -13.22
N LEU A 726 13.20 8.50 -13.52
CA LEU A 726 13.79 7.64 -14.56
C LEU A 726 13.22 6.20 -14.58
N PRO A 727 13.05 5.50 -13.44
CA PRO A 727 12.57 4.12 -13.44
C PRO A 727 11.19 3.90 -14.03
N ALA A 728 10.36 4.94 -14.10
CA ALA A 728 8.96 4.82 -14.44
C ALA A 728 8.69 4.98 -15.95
N TRP A 729 9.54 5.72 -16.67
CA TRP A 729 9.32 6.08 -18.07
C TRP A 729 10.41 5.59 -19.02
N LEU A 730 11.65 5.35 -18.55
CA LEU A 730 12.75 4.97 -19.42
C LEU A 730 12.43 3.71 -20.25
N GLY A 731 12.62 3.82 -21.56
CA GLY A 731 12.29 2.82 -22.58
C GLY A 731 10.94 3.04 -23.26
N TRP A 732 10.02 3.83 -22.70
CA TRP A 732 8.77 4.19 -23.39
C TRP A 732 9.01 5.16 -24.54
N GLU A 733 9.95 6.09 -24.39
CA GLU A 733 10.31 7.06 -25.41
C GLU A 733 10.74 6.37 -26.71
N ASP A 734 11.64 5.39 -26.62
CA ASP A 734 12.17 4.68 -27.78
C ASP A 734 11.11 3.73 -28.37
N ALA A 735 10.41 2.98 -27.51
CA ALA A 735 9.38 2.03 -27.95
C ALA A 735 8.24 2.71 -28.71
N LEU A 736 7.69 3.81 -28.18
CA LEU A 736 6.61 4.53 -28.84
C LEU A 736 7.10 5.28 -30.08
N SER A 737 8.28 5.90 -30.03
CA SER A 737 8.82 6.63 -31.18
C SER A 737 9.05 5.70 -32.37
N LYS A 738 9.70 4.55 -32.16
CA LYS A 738 9.90 3.56 -33.22
C LYS A 738 8.59 3.01 -33.77
N ALA A 739 7.58 2.79 -32.92
CA ALA A 739 6.26 2.37 -33.40
C ALA A 739 5.60 3.43 -34.30
N LEU A 740 5.74 4.72 -33.97
CA LEU A 740 5.27 5.81 -34.81
C LEU A 740 6.07 5.92 -36.12
N GLU A 741 7.39 5.76 -36.09
CA GLU A 741 8.25 5.73 -37.28
C GLU A 741 7.91 4.57 -38.22
N ARG A 742 7.49 3.41 -37.67
CA ARG A 742 6.96 2.27 -38.43
C ARG A 742 5.55 2.51 -39.00
N GLY A 743 4.96 3.69 -38.80
CA GLY A 743 3.63 4.03 -39.29
C GLY A 743 2.49 3.36 -38.52
N GLN A 744 2.74 2.91 -37.28
CA GLN A 744 1.76 2.14 -36.48
C GLN A 744 0.92 3.03 -35.53
N GLY A 745 0.91 4.36 -35.72
CA GLY A 745 0.20 5.31 -34.85
C GLY A 745 -1.30 5.07 -34.72
N ASP A 746 -1.98 4.75 -35.83
CA ASP A 746 -3.42 4.44 -35.81
C ASP A 746 -3.73 3.22 -34.93
N LEU A 747 -2.86 2.20 -34.95
CA LEU A 747 -3.02 1.00 -34.13
C LEU A 747 -2.85 1.32 -32.63
N LEU A 748 -1.86 2.16 -32.28
CA LEU A 748 -1.68 2.62 -30.91
C LEU A 748 -2.89 3.44 -30.41
N GLY A 749 -3.47 4.27 -31.29
CA GLY A 749 -4.70 5.01 -31.04
C GLY A 749 -5.89 4.08 -30.74
N GLN A 750 -6.08 3.05 -31.58
CA GLN A 750 -7.11 2.02 -31.37
C GLN A 750 -6.90 1.25 -30.06
N MET A 751 -5.67 0.83 -29.76
CA MET A 751 -5.34 0.16 -28.49
C MET A 751 -5.69 1.05 -27.29
N ARG A 752 -5.40 2.36 -27.34
CA ARG A 752 -5.74 3.29 -26.27
C ARG A 752 -7.25 3.46 -26.10
N GLU A 753 -7.99 3.50 -27.20
CA GLU A 753 -9.45 3.66 -27.17
C GLU A 753 -10.18 2.38 -26.77
N GLN A 754 -9.69 1.20 -27.13
CA GLN A 754 -10.48 -0.03 -27.02
C GLN A 754 -9.92 -1.04 -25.99
N TRP A 755 -8.66 -0.89 -25.57
CA TRP A 755 -8.03 -1.81 -24.63
C TRP A 755 -7.71 -1.15 -23.28
N PRO A 756 -8.48 -1.46 -22.22
CA PRO A 756 -8.31 -0.86 -20.90
C PRO A 756 -6.89 -1.01 -20.31
N PHE A 757 -6.21 -2.12 -20.60
CA PHE A 757 -4.81 -2.35 -20.23
C PHE A 757 -3.91 -1.27 -20.81
N PHE A 758 -3.89 -1.11 -22.12
CA PHE A 758 -2.99 -0.15 -22.78
C PHE A 758 -3.31 1.29 -22.35
N ARG A 759 -4.60 1.65 -22.29
CA ARG A 759 -5.04 2.96 -21.80
C ARG A 759 -4.49 3.26 -20.41
N THR A 760 -4.68 2.34 -19.46
CA THR A 760 -4.23 2.53 -18.08
C THR A 760 -2.70 2.62 -17.97
N ARG A 761 -1.94 1.97 -18.87
CA ARG A 761 -0.47 2.11 -18.92
C ARG A 761 -0.03 3.47 -19.40
N ILE A 762 -0.66 3.98 -20.46
CA ILE A 762 -0.38 5.34 -20.96
C ILE A 762 -0.81 6.40 -19.94
N ASP A 763 -1.98 6.27 -19.32
CA ASP A 763 -2.45 7.23 -18.31
C ASP A 763 -1.52 7.25 -17.08
N MET A 764 -0.97 6.09 -16.67
CA MET A 764 0.03 6.02 -15.60
C MET A 764 1.35 6.68 -16.02
N LEU A 765 1.83 6.43 -17.24
CA LEU A 765 3.02 7.07 -17.78
C LEU A 765 2.84 8.60 -17.81
N GLU A 766 1.71 9.07 -18.31
CA GLU A 766 1.33 10.48 -18.38
C GLU A 766 1.33 11.14 -16.99
N MET A 767 0.80 10.45 -15.97
CA MET A 767 0.83 10.95 -14.58
C MET A 767 2.25 11.10 -14.04
N VAL A 768 3.15 10.16 -14.32
CA VAL A 768 4.54 10.25 -13.86
C VAL A 768 5.30 11.34 -14.59
N LEU A 769 5.12 11.44 -15.92
CA LEU A 769 5.72 12.51 -16.72
C LEU A 769 5.24 13.90 -16.24
N ALA A 770 3.97 14.04 -15.84
CA ALA A 770 3.46 15.29 -15.27
C ALA A 770 4.07 15.66 -13.91
N LYS A 771 4.65 14.68 -13.19
CA LYS A 771 5.40 14.91 -11.94
C LYS A 771 6.88 15.11 -12.18
N ALA A 772 7.43 14.63 -13.29
CA ALA A 772 8.83 14.85 -13.64
C ALA A 772 9.09 16.35 -13.89
N ASP A 773 10.30 16.80 -13.60
CA ASP A 773 10.69 18.21 -13.70
C ASP A 773 12.16 18.30 -14.15
N SER A 774 12.36 18.61 -15.44
CA SER A 774 13.68 18.63 -16.08
C SER A 774 14.58 19.71 -15.49
N ASP A 775 14.02 20.87 -15.13
CA ASP A 775 14.78 21.99 -14.60
C ASP A 775 15.29 21.68 -13.20
N ILE A 776 14.46 21.04 -12.36
CA ILE A 776 14.89 20.54 -11.06
C ILE A 776 15.94 19.43 -11.23
N ALA A 777 15.76 18.47 -12.15
CA ALA A 777 16.77 17.43 -12.37
C ALA A 777 18.12 18.03 -12.83
N GLN A 778 18.10 19.06 -13.67
CA GLN A 778 19.29 19.80 -14.09
C GLN A 778 19.99 20.49 -12.91
N LEU A 779 19.23 21.08 -11.99
CA LEU A 779 19.79 21.71 -10.78
C LEU A 779 20.61 20.72 -9.94
N TYR A 780 20.11 19.49 -9.74
CA TYR A 780 20.86 18.48 -8.99
C TYR A 780 22.15 18.11 -9.73
N ASP A 781 22.11 17.98 -11.06
CA ASP A 781 23.31 17.73 -11.86
C ASP A 781 24.35 18.84 -11.72
N GLU A 782 23.94 20.09 -11.93
CA GLU A 782 24.83 21.25 -11.85
C GLU A 782 25.47 21.40 -10.47
N ARG A 783 24.75 21.02 -9.41
CA ARG A 783 25.22 21.16 -8.02
C ARG A 783 26.01 19.95 -7.52
N LEU A 784 25.70 18.73 -7.96
CA LEU A 784 26.20 17.49 -7.34
C LEU A 784 27.07 16.64 -8.28
N VAL A 785 26.89 16.76 -9.59
CA VAL A 785 27.50 15.85 -10.57
C VAL A 785 28.74 16.49 -11.16
N GLU A 786 29.83 15.74 -11.19
CA GLU A 786 31.09 16.19 -11.76
C GLU A 786 30.98 16.49 -13.27
N PRO A 787 31.74 17.46 -13.81
CA PRO A 787 31.60 17.89 -15.20
C PRO A 787 31.71 16.76 -16.24
N GLY A 788 32.48 15.70 -15.95
CA GLY A 788 32.64 14.56 -16.83
C GLY A 788 31.35 13.77 -17.07
N LEU A 789 30.44 13.73 -16.09
CA LEU A 789 29.20 12.93 -16.14
C LEU A 789 27.96 13.74 -16.50
N GLN A 790 28.05 15.08 -16.54
CA GLN A 790 26.90 15.95 -16.83
C GLN A 790 26.28 15.71 -18.21
N HIS A 791 27.06 15.22 -19.18
CA HIS A 791 26.57 14.87 -20.50
C HIS A 791 25.53 13.75 -20.48
N LEU A 792 25.69 12.78 -19.57
CA LEU A 792 24.71 11.69 -19.38
C LEU A 792 23.39 12.23 -18.84
N GLY A 793 23.44 13.12 -17.84
CA GLY A 793 22.23 13.76 -17.33
C GLY A 793 21.51 14.63 -18.35
N ALA A 794 22.25 15.37 -19.20
CA ALA A 794 21.67 16.11 -20.32
C ALA A 794 20.97 15.17 -21.32
N HIS A 795 21.61 14.03 -21.64
CA HIS A 795 21.01 13.01 -22.50
C HIS A 795 19.73 12.43 -21.88
N LEU A 796 19.71 12.09 -20.59
CA LEU A 796 18.50 11.57 -19.93
C LEU A 796 17.35 12.58 -19.89
N ARG A 797 17.63 13.88 -19.72
CA ARG A 797 16.61 14.93 -19.81
C ARG A 797 16.08 15.12 -21.23
N ASP A 798 16.92 14.94 -22.25
CA ASP A 798 16.47 14.93 -23.64
C ASP A 798 15.52 13.75 -23.90
N LEU A 799 15.85 12.55 -23.42
CA LEU A 799 14.95 11.39 -23.48
C LEU A 799 13.63 11.63 -22.74
N LEU A 800 13.64 12.32 -21.59
CA LEU A 800 12.41 12.72 -20.89
C LEU A 800 11.54 13.64 -21.76
N SER A 801 12.14 14.62 -22.43
CA SER A 801 11.44 15.52 -23.36
C SER A 801 10.80 14.74 -24.52
N GLN A 802 11.54 13.79 -25.10
CA GLN A 802 11.03 12.89 -26.14
C GLN A 802 9.86 12.05 -25.63
N ALA A 803 9.94 11.49 -24.41
CA ALA A 803 8.85 10.75 -23.77
C ALA A 803 7.58 11.61 -23.63
N CYS A 804 7.71 12.86 -23.15
CA CYS A 804 6.60 13.80 -23.06
C CYS A 804 5.96 14.07 -24.43
N ASN A 805 6.78 14.37 -25.45
CA ASN A 805 6.31 14.70 -26.79
C ASN A 805 5.58 13.51 -27.45
N VAL A 806 6.12 12.30 -27.32
CA VAL A 806 5.53 11.10 -27.93
C VAL A 806 4.20 10.74 -27.27
N VAL A 807 4.08 10.91 -25.95
CA VAL A 807 2.83 10.68 -25.21
C VAL A 807 1.78 11.73 -25.57
N LEU A 808 2.14 13.02 -25.64
CA LEU A 808 1.22 14.08 -26.08
C LEU A 808 0.73 13.85 -27.52
N GLY A 809 1.63 13.42 -28.41
CA GLY A 809 1.28 13.05 -29.78
C GLY A 809 0.30 11.87 -29.84
N LEU A 810 0.55 10.82 -29.04
CA LEU A 810 -0.32 9.65 -28.95
C LEU A 810 -1.69 9.95 -28.34
N THR A 811 -1.75 10.80 -27.32
CA THR A 811 -3.01 11.15 -26.64
C THR A 811 -3.80 12.24 -27.36
N GLY A 812 -3.17 12.97 -28.29
CA GLY A 812 -3.75 14.14 -28.96
C GLY A 812 -3.96 15.34 -28.03
N GLN A 813 -3.28 15.36 -26.87
CA GLN A 813 -3.42 16.41 -25.85
C GLN A 813 -2.34 17.47 -26.03
N SER A 814 -2.65 18.72 -25.65
CA SER A 814 -1.67 19.81 -25.63
C SER A 814 -0.92 19.93 -24.29
N GLN A 815 -1.39 19.20 -23.27
CA GLN A 815 -0.84 19.20 -21.92
C GLN A 815 -1.07 17.83 -21.30
N LEU A 816 -0.05 17.31 -20.58
CA LEU A 816 -0.16 16.05 -19.86
C LEU A 816 -1.27 16.14 -18.80
N LEU A 817 -2.06 15.08 -18.66
CA LEU A 817 -3.19 14.95 -17.74
C LEU A 817 -4.37 15.89 -18.05
N ALA A 818 -4.55 16.35 -19.30
CA ALA A 818 -5.70 17.18 -19.65
C ALA A 818 -7.06 16.47 -19.41
N HIS A 819 -7.05 15.13 -19.40
CA HIS A 819 -8.22 14.30 -19.07
C HIS A 819 -8.53 14.21 -17.56
N SER A 820 -7.63 14.68 -16.68
CA SER A 820 -7.78 14.64 -15.22
C SER A 820 -7.41 16.00 -14.58
N PRO A 821 -8.23 17.04 -14.80
CA PRO A 821 -7.91 18.41 -14.39
C PRO A 821 -7.75 18.56 -12.87
N GLU A 822 -8.53 17.84 -12.06
CA GLU A 822 -8.41 17.84 -10.58
C GLU A 822 -7.05 17.31 -10.14
N THR A 823 -6.55 16.23 -10.76
CA THR A 823 -5.22 15.69 -10.44
C THR A 823 -4.11 16.68 -10.79
N LEU A 824 -4.25 17.34 -11.95
CA LEU A 824 -3.31 18.36 -12.40
C LEU A 824 -3.30 19.58 -11.48
N GLU A 825 -4.47 19.99 -10.96
CA GLU A 825 -4.62 21.04 -9.96
C GLU A 825 -3.85 20.70 -8.68
N PHE A 826 -4.04 19.49 -8.14
CA PHE A 826 -3.34 19.03 -6.94
C PHE A 826 -1.83 18.90 -7.13
N ILE A 827 -1.36 18.46 -8.30
CA ILE A 827 0.08 18.43 -8.63
C ILE A 827 0.62 19.86 -8.67
N SER A 828 -0.09 20.79 -9.31
CA SER A 828 0.31 22.19 -9.44
C SER A 828 0.39 22.90 -8.09
N LEU A 829 -0.58 22.64 -7.20
CA LEU A 829 -0.58 23.16 -5.83
C LEU A 829 0.65 22.68 -5.05
N ARG A 830 0.91 21.37 -5.03
CA ARG A 830 2.04 20.77 -4.30
C ARG A 830 3.40 21.23 -4.84
N ASN A 831 3.52 21.38 -6.16
CA ASN A 831 4.72 21.90 -6.82
C ASN A 831 5.19 23.24 -6.22
N THR A 832 4.26 24.15 -5.88
CA THR A 832 4.58 25.46 -5.28
C THR A 832 5.37 25.34 -3.96
N TYR A 833 5.17 24.24 -3.22
CA TYR A 833 5.83 23.97 -1.94
C TYR A 833 6.99 22.96 -2.07
N LEU A 834 7.02 22.19 -3.16
CA LEU A 834 8.08 21.23 -3.45
C LEU A 834 9.35 21.90 -3.98
N ASP A 835 9.24 22.92 -4.84
CA ASP A 835 10.45 23.52 -5.44
C ASP A 835 11.44 24.04 -4.40
N PRO A 836 11.01 24.81 -3.38
CA PRO A 836 11.95 25.27 -2.35
C PRO A 836 12.63 24.11 -1.62
N LEU A 837 11.94 22.98 -1.43
CA LEU A 837 12.52 21.79 -0.81
C LEU A 837 13.57 21.12 -1.71
N HIS A 838 13.35 21.04 -3.02
CA HIS A 838 14.33 20.48 -3.95
C HIS A 838 15.61 21.32 -4.01
N LEU A 839 15.45 22.64 -4.13
CA LEU A 839 16.58 23.57 -4.14
C LEU A 839 17.39 23.48 -2.84
N LEU A 840 16.69 23.44 -1.70
CA LEU A 840 17.32 23.26 -0.41
C LEU A 840 18.00 21.89 -0.32
N GLN A 841 17.37 20.80 -0.77
CA GLN A 841 17.95 19.47 -0.72
C GLN A 841 19.24 19.35 -1.55
N ALA A 842 19.27 19.89 -2.77
CA ALA A 842 20.46 19.89 -3.61
C ALA A 842 21.64 20.59 -2.89
N GLU A 843 21.37 21.71 -2.21
CA GLU A 843 22.37 22.41 -1.42
C GLU A 843 22.81 21.62 -0.18
N LEU A 844 21.86 21.03 0.54
CA LEU A 844 22.13 20.21 1.73
C LEU A 844 22.99 18.98 1.38
N LEU A 845 22.74 18.35 0.23
CA LEU A 845 23.54 17.23 -0.29
C LEU A 845 24.97 17.68 -0.62
N ALA A 846 25.14 18.82 -1.30
CA ALA A 846 26.46 19.34 -1.63
C ALA A 846 27.30 19.63 -0.38
N ARG A 847 26.70 20.28 0.63
CA ARG A 847 27.35 20.51 1.93
C ARG A 847 27.65 19.21 2.65
N SER A 848 26.72 18.26 2.66
CA SER A 848 26.88 17.00 3.38
C SER A 848 27.93 16.08 2.75
N ARG A 849 28.18 16.18 1.44
CA ARG A 849 29.19 15.37 0.74
C ARG A 849 30.58 15.96 0.80
N SER A 850 30.70 17.28 1.02
CA SER A 850 31.99 17.97 1.14
C SER A 850 32.58 17.95 2.56
N GLN A 851 31.83 17.48 3.55
CA GLN A 851 32.22 17.48 4.95
C GLN A 851 31.93 16.11 5.60
N GLU A 852 32.78 15.68 6.53
CA GLU A 852 32.43 14.58 7.43
C GLU A 852 31.52 15.12 8.55
N VAL A 853 30.21 14.94 8.38
CA VAL A 853 29.21 15.52 9.30
C VAL A 853 28.54 14.44 10.13
N SER A 854 28.43 14.68 11.45
CA SER A 854 27.66 13.84 12.35
C SER A 854 26.17 13.79 11.94
N LEU A 855 25.53 12.64 12.18
CA LEU A 855 24.09 12.42 11.96
C LEU A 855 23.20 13.40 12.75
N ASP A 856 23.71 13.92 13.88
CA ASP A 856 22.98 14.86 14.75
C ASP A 856 23.11 16.34 14.30
N SER A 857 23.86 16.62 13.23
CA SER A 857 24.03 18.00 12.75
C SER A 857 22.70 18.59 12.23
N PRO A 858 22.50 19.91 12.37
CA PRO A 858 21.38 20.61 11.74
C PRO A 858 21.29 20.37 10.22
N LEU A 859 22.44 20.20 9.56
CA LEU A 859 22.54 19.89 8.13
C LEU A 859 21.87 18.55 7.78
N VAL A 860 22.26 17.46 8.46
CA VAL A 860 21.70 16.13 8.19
C VAL A 860 20.23 16.07 8.57
N GLN A 861 19.83 16.76 9.64
CA GLN A 861 18.41 16.87 10.02
C GLN A 861 17.60 17.64 8.97
N ALA A 862 18.11 18.75 8.45
CA ALA A 862 17.46 19.48 7.37
C ALA A 862 17.33 18.61 6.10
N LEU A 863 18.36 17.81 5.78
CA LEU A 863 18.33 16.86 4.66
C LEU A 863 17.22 15.82 4.85
N LEU A 864 17.13 15.24 6.03
CA LEU A 864 16.05 14.31 6.40
C LEU A 864 14.65 14.93 6.24
N VAL A 865 14.48 16.18 6.67
CA VAL A 865 13.20 16.90 6.53
C VAL A 865 12.86 17.07 5.05
N SER A 866 13.83 17.45 4.22
CA SER A 866 13.63 17.62 2.78
C SER A 866 13.23 16.29 2.10
N VAL A 867 13.90 15.19 2.44
CA VAL A 867 13.59 13.86 1.89
C VAL A 867 12.16 13.44 2.23
N ALA A 868 11.75 13.63 3.49
CA ALA A 868 10.40 13.33 3.96
C ALA A 868 9.34 14.21 3.28
N GLY A 869 9.59 15.52 3.19
CA GLY A 869 8.69 16.47 2.56
C GLY A 869 8.49 16.16 1.07
N ILE A 870 9.57 15.91 0.34
CA ILE A 870 9.50 15.58 -1.09
C ILE A 870 8.74 14.28 -1.33
N ALA A 871 8.95 13.26 -0.49
CA ALA A 871 8.20 12.01 -0.53
C ALA A 871 6.69 12.23 -0.33
N ALA A 872 6.33 13.00 0.71
CA ALA A 872 4.95 13.31 1.03
C ALA A 872 4.27 14.14 -0.08
N GLY A 873 5.00 15.04 -0.73
CA GLY A 873 4.47 15.87 -1.81
C GLY A 873 4.31 15.11 -3.12
N LEU A 874 5.26 14.25 -3.50
CA LEU A 874 5.19 13.51 -4.77
C LEU A 874 4.27 12.28 -4.71
N ARG A 875 4.10 11.68 -3.53
CA ARG A 875 3.32 10.46 -3.30
C ARG A 875 3.81 9.33 -4.21
N ASN A 876 2.92 8.73 -4.99
CA ASN A 876 3.23 7.61 -5.87
C ASN A 876 3.88 8.07 -7.19
N THR A 877 4.99 7.45 -7.60
CA THR A 877 5.76 7.90 -8.78
C THR A 877 6.27 6.80 -9.68
N GLY A 878 6.32 5.55 -9.24
CA GLY A 878 7.19 4.61 -9.93
C GLY A 878 7.23 3.26 -9.31
#